data_AF-A0A5E7T7S6-F1
#
_entry.id   AF-A0A5E7T7S6-F1
#
_cell.length_a   1.000
_cell.length_b   1.000
_cell.length_c   1.000
_cell.angle_alpha   90.00
_cell.angle_beta   90.00
_cell.angle_gamma   90.00
#
_symmetry.space_group_name_H-M   'P 1'
#
loop_
_entity.id
_entity.type
_entity.pdbx_description
1 polymer ?
#
loop_
_entity_poly.entity_id
_entity_poly.type
_entity_poly.pdbx_seq_one_letter_code
_entity_poly.pdbx_strand_id
1 'polypeptide(L)'
;MPRFILSPRGLLACLITACLAQSVVAADAPVNADASPQTAASNAAVLQQLPFTDRTDFESVAKGLIAPFKGQVKDASGKVLWDIQAYGFLDKDPAPDSVNPSLWRLARLSAHAGLFEVSPNIYQVRGLDLANMTIIEGDDGLIIIDPLTMAETARAALDLYYQNRPRKPVVAVIYSHTHVDHFGGVRGVIDEADVKAGKVKVFAPAGFMEHVMSENVFAGNAMSRRAQFQFGSLLPRGEKGQVDAGLGKSTPSGGTITLIAPTDLIEKELDTRTIAGLQVEFQLTPGTEAPAEMNLYLPQLRALCMAENASQMMHNILTPRGAQVRDAKAWAQYLDSSLARYGDKSDVLFAQHNWPTWGGERIRTFLADQRDMYAFLNDRTLHLLNQGLTPLEIADAIKKLPGALDQKWYTRGYYGSLSFNTRAVYQRYLGFYDGNPANLNPLPPVDTAKRSVEAMGGGAAVLEKMRAAMARADYRWAAQLGNQLIFAEPDNLEARKAQADTLEQLGYQSENATWRNMYLTGAMELRNGVPQHAGTSVSVDMVRAMSPQMFFDFLAIRLDSDKAVGHDLTLNWTFEDPRKDFNLTLRNGVLTHRAGLNPQADAGVSMSKATLEQISLKQLDFPTAIQQGLIKLQGSGKKLGELMSSLDTFAPQFNIVTP
;
A
#
# COMPACT_ATOMS: atom_id res chain seq x y z
N MET A 1 -72.51 27.36 5.10
CA MET A 1 -71.93 27.95 6.33
C MET A 1 -71.54 26.81 7.26
N PRO A 2 -70.41 26.84 7.99
CA PRO A 2 -69.13 27.52 7.73
C PRO A 2 -67.94 26.53 7.61
N ARG A 3 -66.82 27.09 7.12
CA ARG A 3 -65.49 26.48 7.01
C ARG A 3 -64.86 26.25 8.38
N PHE A 4 -64.11 25.16 8.54
CA PHE A 4 -62.98 25.10 9.48
C PHE A 4 -61.71 24.70 8.73
N ILE A 5 -60.74 25.61 8.78
CA ILE A 5 -59.35 25.44 8.35
C ILE A 5 -58.59 24.93 9.57
N LEU A 6 -57.86 23.82 9.43
CA LEU A 6 -56.89 23.35 10.41
C LEU A 6 -55.52 23.19 9.73
N SER A 7 -54.49 23.67 10.42
CA SER A 7 -53.13 23.91 9.94
C SER A 7 -52.28 22.65 9.86
N PRO A 8 -51.20 22.64 9.04
CA PRO A 8 -50.28 21.51 8.97
C PRO A 8 -49.25 21.59 10.11
N ARG A 9 -49.68 21.30 11.34
CA ARG A 9 -48.80 20.96 12.47
C ARG A 9 -49.46 19.86 13.29
N GLY A 10 -49.41 18.63 12.76
CA GLY A 10 -50.05 17.48 13.40
C GLY A 10 -50.04 16.23 12.52
N LEU A 11 -48.88 15.90 11.93
CA LEU A 11 -48.68 14.64 11.21
C LEU A 11 -47.22 14.16 11.37
N LEU A 12 -46.70 14.33 12.60
CA LEU A 12 -45.37 13.87 13.00
C LEU A 12 -45.46 13.16 14.36
N ALA A 13 -46.35 12.18 14.48
CA ALA A 13 -46.43 11.28 15.63
C ALA A 13 -47.36 10.10 15.31
N CYS A 14 -46.97 9.21 14.39
CA CYS A 14 -47.53 7.84 14.29
C CYS A 14 -46.80 6.93 13.27
N LEU A 15 -45.51 7.15 13.01
CA LEU A 15 -44.70 6.25 12.15
C LEU A 15 -43.27 6.03 12.70
N ILE A 16 -43.11 6.14 14.02
CA ILE A 16 -41.87 5.83 14.74
C ILE A 16 -42.20 4.78 15.81
N THR A 17 -42.65 3.58 15.41
CA THR A 17 -42.76 2.42 16.32
C THR A 17 -43.03 1.08 15.62
N ALA A 18 -42.59 0.89 14.37
CA ALA A 18 -42.60 -0.43 13.73
C ALA A 18 -41.60 -0.51 12.57
N CYS A 19 -40.31 -0.62 12.87
CA CYS A 19 -39.27 -1.27 12.04
C CYS A 19 -37.94 -1.45 12.79
N LEU A 20 -37.96 -1.46 14.14
CA LEU A 20 -36.82 -1.86 14.97
C LEU A 20 -36.96 -3.35 15.31
N ALA A 21 -36.68 -4.19 14.31
CA ALA A 21 -36.31 -5.59 14.46
C ALA A 21 -35.93 -6.13 13.07
N GLN A 22 -34.92 -5.53 12.42
CA GLN A 22 -34.14 -6.32 11.49
C GLN A 22 -33.25 -7.22 12.34
N SER A 23 -33.72 -8.43 12.59
CA SER A 23 -32.87 -9.54 12.92
C SER A 23 -31.71 -9.51 11.93
N VAL A 24 -30.51 -9.20 12.42
CA VAL A 24 -29.29 -9.53 11.70
C VAL A 24 -29.30 -11.04 11.62
N VAL A 25 -29.88 -11.57 10.54
CA VAL A 25 -29.62 -12.95 10.15
C VAL A 25 -28.12 -12.92 9.87
N ALA A 26 -27.35 -13.47 10.80
CA ALA A 26 -25.99 -13.86 10.52
C ALA A 26 -26.08 -14.71 9.26
N ALA A 27 -25.69 -14.16 8.11
CA ALA A 27 -25.48 -14.97 6.93
C ALA A 27 -24.46 -16.01 7.35
N ASP A 28 -24.84 -17.29 7.32
CA ASP A 28 -23.91 -18.39 7.53
C ASP A 28 -22.67 -18.10 6.69
N ALA A 29 -21.51 -17.99 7.33
CA ALA A 29 -20.26 -17.74 6.61
C ALA A 29 -20.14 -18.84 5.54
N PRO A 30 -20.07 -18.52 4.25
CA PRO A 30 -19.93 -19.54 3.23
C PRO A 30 -18.67 -20.34 3.53
N VAL A 31 -18.84 -21.65 3.65
CA VAL A 31 -17.77 -22.59 4.02
C VAL A 31 -16.69 -22.52 2.93
N ASN A 32 -15.53 -21.92 3.24
CA ASN A 32 -14.35 -21.99 2.39
C ASN A 32 -14.06 -23.47 2.09
N ALA A 33 -13.85 -23.79 0.81
CA ALA A 33 -13.56 -25.14 0.38
C ALA A 33 -12.29 -25.65 1.06
N ASP A 34 -12.21 -26.96 1.27
CA ASP A 34 -10.98 -27.61 1.70
C ASP A 34 -9.93 -27.56 0.59
N ALA A 35 -8.66 -27.72 0.96
CA ALA A 35 -7.61 -27.95 -0.02
C ALA A 35 -7.93 -29.22 -0.80
N SER A 36 -7.90 -29.14 -2.13
CA SER A 36 -8.04 -30.35 -2.96
C SER A 36 -6.86 -31.30 -2.70
N PRO A 37 -7.01 -32.61 -2.98
CA PRO A 37 -5.89 -33.55 -2.90
C PRO A 37 -4.66 -33.09 -3.71
N GLN A 38 -4.88 -32.42 -4.84
CA GLN A 38 -3.81 -31.88 -5.69
C GLN A 38 -3.16 -30.64 -5.07
N THR A 39 -3.93 -29.77 -4.42
CA THR A 39 -3.39 -28.64 -3.64
C THR A 39 -2.56 -29.14 -2.45
N ALA A 40 -3.07 -30.10 -1.69
CA ALA A 40 -2.34 -30.73 -0.59
C ALA A 40 -1.02 -31.36 -1.08
N ALA A 41 -1.05 -32.10 -2.20
CA ALA A 41 0.13 -32.69 -2.81
C ALA A 41 1.13 -31.62 -3.32
N SER A 42 0.64 -30.53 -3.92
CA SER A 42 1.46 -29.40 -4.37
C SER A 42 2.19 -28.75 -3.18
N ASN A 43 1.48 -28.49 -2.09
CA ASN A 43 2.05 -27.95 -0.87
C ASN A 43 3.05 -28.92 -0.21
N ALA A 44 2.74 -30.21 -0.16
CA ALA A 44 3.66 -31.24 0.36
C ALA A 44 4.97 -31.32 -0.47
N ALA A 45 4.91 -31.11 -1.79
CA ALA A 45 6.10 -31.11 -2.64
C ALA A 45 7.07 -29.96 -2.31
N VAL A 46 6.59 -28.81 -1.82
CA VAL A 46 7.43 -27.67 -1.43
C VAL A 46 8.37 -28.04 -0.28
N LEU A 47 7.94 -28.91 0.65
CA LEU A 47 8.76 -29.38 1.76
C LEU A 47 10.04 -30.11 1.31
N GLN A 48 10.04 -30.67 0.10
CA GLN A 48 11.19 -31.38 -0.48
C GLN A 48 12.07 -30.47 -1.36
N GLN A 49 11.63 -29.25 -1.66
CA GLN A 49 12.30 -28.34 -2.61
C GLN A 49 13.11 -27.23 -1.93
N LEU A 50 12.82 -26.94 -0.66
CA LEU A 50 13.41 -25.83 0.10
C LEU A 50 14.07 -26.34 1.38
N PRO A 51 15.08 -25.63 1.92
CA PRO A 51 15.87 -26.11 3.05
C PRO A 51 15.18 -25.88 4.40
N PHE A 52 14.06 -26.58 4.67
CA PHE A 52 13.28 -26.45 5.91
C PHE A 52 14.05 -26.84 7.19
N THR A 53 15.18 -27.52 7.06
CA THR A 53 16.12 -27.81 8.15
C THR A 53 16.91 -26.57 8.60
N ASP A 54 16.99 -25.52 7.77
CA ASP A 54 17.61 -24.25 8.14
C ASP A 54 16.70 -23.43 9.06
N ARG A 55 17.12 -23.36 10.33
CA ARG A 55 16.44 -22.67 11.43
C ARG A 55 17.01 -21.28 11.72
N THR A 56 17.98 -20.80 10.93
CA THR A 56 18.70 -19.54 11.18
C THR A 56 17.76 -18.34 11.36
N ASP A 57 16.68 -18.25 10.57
CA ASP A 57 15.73 -17.14 10.69
C ASP A 57 14.94 -17.17 12.00
N PHE A 58 14.65 -18.35 12.54
CA PHE A 58 13.95 -18.46 13.84
C PHE A 58 14.83 -17.97 14.98
N GLU A 59 16.14 -18.19 14.90
CA GLU A 59 17.11 -17.63 15.85
C GLU A 59 17.23 -16.11 15.66
N SER A 60 17.39 -15.65 14.41
CA SER A 60 17.50 -14.22 14.08
C SER A 60 16.27 -13.42 14.50
N VAL A 61 15.05 -13.93 14.29
CA VAL A 61 13.83 -13.22 14.63
C VAL A 61 13.60 -13.16 16.15
N ALA A 62 14.02 -14.18 16.91
CA ALA A 62 13.87 -14.16 18.37
C ALA A 62 14.98 -13.35 19.08
N LYS A 63 16.12 -13.14 18.43
CA LYS A 63 17.29 -12.48 19.01
C LYS A 63 16.97 -11.06 19.48
N GLY A 64 17.38 -10.76 20.71
CA GLY A 64 17.25 -9.43 21.31
C GLY A 64 15.87 -9.09 21.85
N LEU A 65 14.92 -10.04 21.90
CA LEU A 65 13.58 -9.79 22.46
C LEU A 65 13.68 -9.29 23.92
N ILE A 66 13.22 -8.07 24.18
CA ILE A 66 13.11 -7.48 25.52
C ILE A 66 11.72 -7.74 26.09
N ALA A 67 10.69 -7.40 25.32
CA ALA A 67 9.30 -7.49 25.76
C ALA A 67 8.40 -7.94 24.60
N PRO A 68 7.74 -9.12 24.70
CA PRO A 68 6.83 -9.57 23.68
C PRO A 68 5.54 -8.74 23.68
N PHE A 69 5.02 -8.43 22.50
CA PHE A 69 3.69 -7.86 22.35
C PHE A 69 2.69 -8.96 22.03
N LYS A 70 1.71 -9.14 22.91
CA LYS A 70 0.61 -10.10 22.75
C LYS A 70 -0.74 -9.40 22.84
N GLY A 71 -0.79 -8.08 22.64
CA GLY A 71 -1.97 -7.27 22.88
C GLY A 71 -2.75 -6.92 21.61
N GLN A 72 -3.72 -6.04 21.81
CA GLN A 72 -4.43 -5.33 20.74
C GLN A 72 -4.07 -3.85 20.82
N VAL A 73 -3.93 -3.20 19.66
CA VAL A 73 -3.95 -1.73 19.58
C VAL A 73 -5.38 -1.31 19.31
N LYS A 74 -5.90 -0.36 20.10
CA LYS A 74 -7.27 0.13 20.03
C LYS A 74 -7.30 1.63 19.82
N ASP A 75 -8.34 2.13 19.17
CA ASP A 75 -8.63 3.55 19.14
C ASP A 75 -9.25 4.04 20.46
N ALA A 76 -9.50 5.35 20.56
CA ALA A 76 -10.11 5.97 21.74
C ALA A 76 -11.53 5.47 22.06
N SER A 77 -12.24 4.86 21.10
CA SER A 77 -13.56 4.26 21.29
C SER A 77 -13.49 2.80 21.74
N GLY A 78 -12.30 2.20 21.78
CA GLY A 78 -12.08 0.80 22.12
C GLY A 78 -12.15 -0.16 20.92
N LYS A 79 -12.31 0.36 19.69
CA LYS A 79 -12.28 -0.45 18.47
C LYS A 79 -10.86 -0.96 18.22
N VAL A 80 -10.75 -2.24 17.89
CA VAL A 80 -9.46 -2.88 17.57
C VAL A 80 -8.97 -2.41 16.20
N LEU A 81 -7.76 -1.87 16.17
CA LEU A 81 -7.05 -1.42 14.97
C LEU A 81 -5.99 -2.44 14.53
N TRP A 82 -5.38 -3.13 15.49
CA TRP A 82 -4.39 -4.17 15.30
C TRP A 82 -4.55 -5.26 16.36
N ASP A 83 -4.46 -6.52 15.94
CA ASP A 83 -4.54 -7.68 16.83
C ASP A 83 -3.58 -8.77 16.37
N ILE A 84 -2.47 -8.92 17.10
CA ILE A 84 -1.51 -9.99 16.82
C ILE A 84 -2.02 -11.36 17.30
N GLN A 85 -2.90 -11.40 18.32
CA GLN A 85 -3.45 -12.65 18.85
C GLN A 85 -4.39 -13.34 17.86
N ALA A 86 -4.98 -12.58 16.93
CA ALA A 86 -5.76 -13.14 15.82
C ALA A 86 -4.97 -14.14 14.95
N TYR A 87 -3.64 -14.17 15.07
CA TYR A 87 -2.74 -15.09 14.38
C TYR A 87 -2.26 -16.27 15.22
N GLY A 88 -2.84 -16.52 16.41
CA GLY A 88 -2.47 -17.65 17.28
C GLY A 88 -2.61 -19.04 16.63
N PHE A 89 -3.40 -19.16 15.55
CA PHE A 89 -3.50 -20.40 14.77
C PHE A 89 -2.17 -20.81 14.09
N LEU A 90 -1.19 -19.89 14.00
CA LEU A 90 0.14 -20.17 13.45
C LEU A 90 1.02 -21.04 14.35
N ASP A 91 0.62 -21.28 15.61
CA ASP A 91 1.31 -22.19 16.52
C ASP A 91 1.18 -23.67 16.08
N LYS A 92 0.25 -23.97 15.17
CA LYS A 92 0.05 -25.30 14.60
C LYS A 92 1.23 -25.73 13.72
N ASP A 93 1.68 -26.96 13.93
CA ASP A 93 2.72 -27.65 13.18
C ASP A 93 2.26 -29.11 12.98
N PRO A 94 2.25 -29.68 11.75
CA PRO A 94 2.72 -29.11 10.48
C PRO A 94 1.83 -27.98 9.93
N ALA A 95 2.34 -27.30 8.89
CA ALA A 95 1.55 -26.36 8.09
C ALA A 95 0.27 -27.06 7.56
N PRO A 96 -0.90 -26.40 7.58
CA PRO A 96 -2.14 -26.97 7.06
C PRO A 96 -2.11 -27.07 5.53
N ASP A 97 -2.81 -28.05 4.95
CA ASP A 97 -2.86 -28.29 3.51
C ASP A 97 -3.37 -27.08 2.70
N SER A 98 -4.11 -26.16 3.33
CA SER A 98 -4.62 -24.92 2.74
C SER A 98 -3.62 -23.76 2.73
N VAL A 99 -2.36 -23.97 3.16
CA VAL A 99 -1.31 -22.95 3.13
C VAL A 99 -0.01 -23.55 2.66
N ASN A 100 0.64 -22.90 1.68
CA ASN A 100 1.98 -23.24 1.25
C ASN A 100 2.95 -23.26 2.45
N PRO A 101 3.73 -24.34 2.68
CA PRO A 101 4.56 -24.47 3.89
C PRO A 101 5.69 -23.44 3.97
N SER A 102 6.18 -22.93 2.83
CA SER A 102 7.16 -21.84 2.80
C SER A 102 6.54 -20.53 3.30
N LEU A 103 5.32 -20.22 2.86
CA LEU A 103 4.56 -19.07 3.37
C LEU A 103 4.20 -19.24 4.85
N TRP A 104 3.84 -20.46 5.28
CA TRP A 104 3.57 -20.76 6.68
C TRP A 104 4.81 -20.54 7.56
N ARG A 105 5.99 -20.93 7.09
CA ARG A 105 7.27 -20.63 7.75
C ARG A 105 7.45 -19.13 7.94
N LEU A 106 7.29 -18.32 6.88
CA LEU A 106 7.36 -16.86 6.99
C LEU A 106 6.31 -16.32 7.98
N ALA A 107 5.07 -16.78 7.88
CA ALA A 107 4.00 -16.33 8.77
C ALA A 107 4.35 -16.61 10.24
N ARG A 108 4.96 -17.75 10.57
CA ARG A 108 5.42 -18.01 11.95
C ARG A 108 6.54 -17.06 12.37
N LEU A 109 7.46 -16.73 11.47
CA LEU A 109 8.54 -15.79 11.75
C LEU A 109 8.00 -14.37 12.00
N SER A 110 7.15 -13.84 11.11
CA SER A 110 6.55 -12.50 11.22
C SER A 110 5.57 -12.34 12.39
N ALA A 111 5.15 -13.44 13.05
CA ALA A 111 4.33 -13.41 14.26
C ALA A 111 5.12 -13.01 15.53
N HIS A 112 6.46 -12.95 15.46
CA HIS A 112 7.29 -12.46 16.56
C HIS A 112 7.14 -10.95 16.73
N ALA A 113 6.18 -10.56 17.58
CA ALA A 113 5.88 -9.18 17.87
C ALA A 113 6.42 -8.74 19.24
N GLY A 114 6.89 -7.49 19.34
CA GLY A 114 7.43 -6.94 20.58
C GLY A 114 8.51 -5.89 20.37
N LEU A 115 9.16 -5.54 21.48
CA LEU A 115 10.35 -4.70 21.53
C LEU A 115 11.60 -5.58 21.51
N PHE A 116 12.53 -5.26 20.60
CA PHE A 116 13.78 -5.97 20.41
C PHE A 116 14.97 -5.01 20.50
N GLU A 117 16.04 -5.42 21.17
CA GLU A 117 17.36 -4.81 21.05
C GLU A 117 18.07 -5.38 19.82
N VAL A 118 18.37 -4.53 18.84
CA VAL A 118 19.11 -4.90 17.62
C VAL A 118 20.60 -4.95 17.92
N SER A 119 21.08 -3.91 18.59
CA SER A 119 22.43 -3.74 19.15
C SER A 119 22.36 -2.68 20.26
N PRO A 120 23.42 -2.48 21.07
CA PRO A 120 23.41 -1.43 22.08
C PRO A 120 22.99 -0.08 21.49
N ASN A 121 22.00 0.56 22.12
CA ASN A 121 21.37 1.82 21.72
C ASN A 121 20.46 1.78 20.47
N ILE A 122 20.28 0.62 19.81
CA ILE A 122 19.35 0.47 18.69
C ILE A 122 18.27 -0.54 19.05
N TYR A 123 17.02 -0.09 19.02
CA TYR A 123 15.84 -0.90 19.31
C TYR A 123 14.89 -0.90 18.14
N GLN A 124 14.15 -2.00 17.97
CA GLN A 124 13.05 -2.07 17.02
C GLN A 124 11.80 -2.58 17.71
N VAL A 125 10.68 -1.92 17.45
CA VAL A 125 9.36 -2.46 17.74
C VAL A 125 8.82 -3.09 16.47
N ARG A 126 8.51 -4.38 16.52
CA ARG A 126 8.11 -5.19 15.37
C ARG A 126 6.78 -5.88 15.63
N GLY A 127 6.00 -6.12 14.58
CA GLY A 127 4.73 -6.87 14.66
C GLY A 127 3.57 -6.13 15.36
N LEU A 128 3.69 -4.82 15.58
CA LEU A 128 2.59 -3.94 16.00
C LEU A 128 1.91 -3.22 14.82
N ASP A 129 2.49 -3.36 13.63
CA ASP A 129 2.07 -2.75 12.37
C ASP A 129 2.68 -3.60 11.23
N LEU A 130 2.46 -3.21 9.97
CA LEU A 130 3.13 -3.82 8.81
C LEU A 130 4.64 -3.53 8.84
N ALA A 131 5.00 -2.29 9.16
CA ALA A 131 6.38 -1.83 9.30
C ALA A 131 6.93 -2.00 10.73
N ASN A 132 8.24 -1.86 10.84
CA ASN A 132 8.98 -1.74 12.10
C ASN A 132 9.17 -0.26 12.44
N MET A 133 9.16 0.06 13.73
CA MET A 133 9.64 1.36 14.21
C MET A 133 11.02 1.18 14.83
N THR A 134 12.02 1.86 14.30
CA THR A 134 13.38 1.84 14.87
C THR A 134 13.56 3.02 15.81
N ILE A 135 14.14 2.77 16.99
CA ILE A 135 14.38 3.76 18.05
C ILE A 135 15.86 3.73 18.39
N ILE A 136 16.55 4.86 18.19
CA ILE A 136 17.98 4.97 18.49
C ILE A 136 18.17 5.93 19.67
N GLU A 137 18.86 5.46 20.71
CA GLU A 137 19.20 6.26 21.89
C GLU A 137 20.45 7.11 21.60
N GLY A 138 20.27 8.42 21.49
CA GLY A 138 21.35 9.40 21.42
C GLY A 138 21.68 10.02 22.79
N ASP A 139 22.56 11.02 22.76
CA ASP A 139 23.05 11.71 23.96
C ASP A 139 21.93 12.45 24.70
N ASP A 140 21.12 13.21 23.97
CA ASP A 140 20.11 14.14 24.48
C ASP A 140 18.65 13.74 24.15
N GLY A 141 18.44 12.65 23.41
CA GLY A 141 17.11 12.23 23.00
C GLY A 141 17.06 10.92 22.20
N LEU A 142 15.88 10.66 21.64
CA LEU A 142 15.61 9.54 20.73
C LEU A 142 15.56 10.02 19.28
N ILE A 143 16.13 9.22 18.39
CA ILE A 143 15.91 9.29 16.95
C ILE A 143 14.94 8.16 16.58
N ILE A 144 13.80 8.50 15.97
CA ILE A 144 12.84 7.53 15.46
C ILE A 144 13.04 7.40 13.95
N ILE A 145 13.20 6.18 13.45
CA ILE A 145 13.15 5.90 12.00
C ILE A 145 11.84 5.18 11.73
N ASP A 146 11.03 5.80 10.89
CA ASP A 146 9.72 5.36 10.40
C ASP A 146 8.68 5.04 11.48
N PRO A 147 7.85 6.03 11.86
CA PRO A 147 6.85 5.86 12.91
C PRO A 147 5.57 5.17 12.43
N LEU A 148 5.67 4.03 11.75
CA LEU A 148 4.56 3.12 11.41
C LEU A 148 3.43 3.75 10.55
N THR A 149 2.34 3.01 10.35
CA THR A 149 1.22 3.40 9.48
C THR A 149 0.22 4.34 10.16
N MET A 150 -0.03 4.17 11.46
CA MET A 150 -1.09 4.88 12.17
C MET A 150 -0.58 5.49 13.49
N ALA A 151 -1.15 6.64 13.87
CA ALA A 151 -0.75 7.33 15.09
C ALA A 151 -0.93 6.46 16.34
N GLU A 152 -1.96 5.61 16.34
CA GLU A 152 -2.26 4.68 17.44
C GLU A 152 -1.22 3.56 17.55
N THR A 153 -0.80 2.96 16.43
CA THR A 153 0.23 1.90 16.42
C THR A 153 1.60 2.46 16.79
N ALA A 154 1.95 3.65 16.28
CA ALA A 154 3.19 4.34 16.60
C ALA A 154 3.28 4.72 18.08
N ARG A 155 2.18 5.24 18.66
CA ARG A 155 2.09 5.53 20.09
C ARG A 155 2.24 4.26 20.93
N ALA A 156 1.52 3.20 20.60
CA ALA A 156 1.61 1.93 21.30
C ALA A 156 3.04 1.34 21.25
N ALA A 157 3.72 1.48 20.11
CA ALA A 157 5.11 1.06 19.96
C ALA A 157 6.06 1.87 20.85
N LEU A 158 5.92 3.19 20.87
CA LEU A 158 6.77 4.07 21.68
C LEU A 158 6.50 3.88 23.19
N ASP A 159 5.24 3.65 23.57
CA ASP A 159 4.87 3.30 24.94
C ASP A 159 5.47 1.96 25.37
N LEU A 160 5.48 0.94 24.50
CA LEU A 160 6.15 -0.34 24.77
C LEU A 160 7.66 -0.15 24.97
N TYR A 161 8.29 0.74 24.21
CA TYR A 161 9.69 1.14 24.44
C TYR A 161 9.87 1.79 25.82
N TYR A 162 9.06 2.80 26.16
CA TYR A 162 9.18 3.51 27.45
C TYR A 162 8.84 2.66 28.68
N GLN A 163 8.11 1.56 28.52
CA GLN A 163 7.91 0.58 29.61
C GLN A 163 9.20 -0.14 30.00
N ASN A 164 10.18 -0.19 29.10
CA ASN A 164 11.39 -1.01 29.25
C ASN A 164 12.70 -0.19 29.20
N ARG A 165 12.64 1.07 28.77
CA ARG A 165 13.80 1.94 28.52
C ARG A 165 13.60 3.32 29.15
N PRO A 166 14.68 4.07 29.45
CA PRO A 166 14.57 5.42 30.01
C PRO A 166 13.72 6.35 29.12
N ARG A 167 12.86 7.15 29.74
CA ARG A 167 12.02 8.11 29.02
C ARG A 167 12.83 9.35 28.62
N LYS A 168 13.39 9.32 27.42
CA LYS A 168 14.03 10.46 26.74
C LYS A 168 13.05 11.12 25.74
N PRO A 169 13.15 12.43 25.47
CA PRO A 169 12.34 13.07 24.43
C PRO A 169 12.73 12.56 23.04
N VAL A 170 11.77 12.48 22.12
CA VAL A 170 12.08 12.33 20.69
C VAL A 170 12.61 13.67 20.18
N VAL A 171 13.81 13.68 19.62
CA VAL A 171 14.49 14.89 19.10
C VAL A 171 14.62 14.88 17.58
N ALA A 172 14.49 13.70 16.96
CA ALA A 172 14.46 13.56 15.52
C ALA A 172 13.55 12.42 15.08
N VAL A 173 12.87 12.64 13.95
CA VAL A 173 12.19 11.60 13.18
C VAL A 173 12.83 11.55 11.79
N ILE A 174 13.01 10.36 11.26
CA ILE A 174 13.50 10.12 9.91
C ILE A 174 12.45 9.31 9.18
N TYR A 175 11.98 9.83 8.04
CA TYR A 175 11.25 9.04 7.06
C TYR A 175 12.25 8.48 6.06
N SER A 176 12.42 7.15 6.04
CA SER A 176 13.32 6.49 5.10
C SER A 176 12.85 6.67 3.66
N HIS A 177 11.54 6.68 3.43
CA HIS A 177 10.93 6.86 2.10
C HIS A 177 9.43 7.21 2.13
N THR A 178 8.80 7.28 0.95
CA THR A 178 7.49 7.91 0.71
C THR A 178 6.26 7.00 0.88
N HIS A 179 6.39 5.82 1.51
CA HIS A 179 5.25 4.95 1.76
C HIS A 179 4.60 5.19 3.12
N VAL A 180 3.28 5.02 3.17
CA VAL A 180 2.43 5.43 4.30
C VAL A 180 2.75 4.71 5.61
N ASP A 181 3.24 3.49 5.54
CA ASP A 181 3.68 2.69 6.68
C ASP A 181 4.97 3.20 7.33
N HIS A 182 5.60 4.22 6.75
CA HIS A 182 6.86 4.79 7.23
C HIS A 182 6.77 6.24 7.69
N PHE A 183 5.62 6.91 7.51
CA PHE A 183 5.38 8.24 8.05
C PHE A 183 4.00 8.41 8.70
N GLY A 184 3.07 7.48 8.42
CA GLY A 184 1.66 7.61 8.72
C GLY A 184 1.36 7.75 10.21
N GLY A 185 2.19 7.19 11.09
CA GLY A 185 2.00 7.31 12.54
C GLY A 185 2.78 8.43 13.21
N VAL A 186 3.37 9.37 12.47
CA VAL A 186 4.26 10.39 13.06
C VAL A 186 3.66 11.21 14.20
N ARG A 187 2.36 11.57 14.15
CA ARG A 187 1.70 12.28 15.26
C ARG A 187 1.47 11.41 16.50
N GLY A 188 1.72 10.10 16.40
CA GLY A 188 1.77 9.18 17.53
C GLY A 188 3.03 9.33 18.37
N VAL A 189 4.11 9.88 17.80
CA VAL A 189 5.44 9.96 18.45
C VAL A 189 5.95 11.38 18.68
N ILE A 190 5.49 12.37 17.90
CA ILE A 190 5.89 13.78 18.04
C ILE A 190 4.70 14.74 17.83
N ASP A 191 4.85 15.97 18.34
CA ASP A 191 3.92 17.07 18.10
C ASP A 191 4.46 18.01 17.01
N GLU A 192 3.58 18.44 16.10
CA GLU A 192 3.93 19.39 15.04
C GLU A 192 4.35 20.76 15.59
N ALA A 193 3.84 21.16 16.76
CA ALA A 193 4.24 22.39 17.43
C ALA A 193 5.73 22.36 17.83
N ASP A 194 6.24 21.19 18.26
CA ASP A 194 7.66 21.04 18.60
C ASP A 194 8.55 21.03 17.36
N VAL A 195 8.05 20.54 16.22
CA VAL A 195 8.72 20.65 14.92
C VAL A 195 8.80 22.13 14.49
N LYS A 196 7.70 22.86 14.56
CA LYS A 196 7.65 24.30 14.23
C LYS A 196 8.52 25.14 15.17
N ALA A 197 8.64 24.74 16.43
CA ALA A 197 9.51 25.39 17.41
C ALA A 197 11.00 25.02 17.26
N GLY A 198 11.33 24.09 16.34
CA GLY A 198 12.70 23.63 16.10
C GLY A 198 13.26 22.69 17.19
N LYS A 199 12.40 22.16 18.07
CA LYS A 199 12.79 21.20 19.11
C LYS A 199 12.95 19.78 18.55
N VAL A 200 12.21 19.46 17.49
CA VAL A 200 12.26 18.17 16.80
C VAL A 200 12.55 18.42 15.33
N LYS A 201 13.50 17.67 14.76
CA LYS A 201 13.77 17.68 13.32
C LYS A 201 13.13 16.49 12.63
N VAL A 202 12.63 16.70 11.41
CA VAL A 202 12.06 15.65 10.58
C VAL A 202 12.87 15.55 9.29
N PHE A 203 13.59 14.45 9.11
CA PHE A 203 14.44 14.19 7.95
C PHE A 203 13.72 13.33 6.92
N ALA A 204 13.93 13.61 5.63
CA ALA A 204 13.39 12.80 4.54
C ALA A 204 14.27 12.91 3.28
N PRO A 205 14.21 11.94 2.35
CA PRO A 205 14.87 12.08 1.05
C PRO A 205 14.27 13.23 0.23
N ALA A 206 15.07 13.86 -0.62
CA ALA A 206 14.57 14.86 -1.57
C ALA A 206 13.43 14.30 -2.43
N GLY A 207 12.44 15.15 -2.75
CA GLY A 207 11.23 14.74 -3.48
C GLY A 207 10.14 14.09 -2.62
N PHE A 208 10.36 13.90 -1.31
CA PHE A 208 9.40 13.21 -0.42
C PHE A 208 7.95 13.71 -0.54
N MET A 209 7.72 15.01 -0.37
CA MET A 209 6.37 15.58 -0.40
C MET A 209 5.70 15.45 -1.77
N GLU A 210 6.47 15.56 -2.85
CA GLU A 210 5.95 15.42 -4.22
C GLU A 210 5.41 14.00 -4.45
N HIS A 211 6.22 13.00 -4.11
CA HIS A 211 5.87 11.60 -4.33
C HIS A 211 4.79 11.10 -3.37
N VAL A 212 4.76 11.58 -2.12
CA VAL A 212 3.64 11.29 -1.20
C VAL A 212 2.31 11.73 -1.83
N MET A 213 2.26 12.91 -2.45
CA MET A 213 1.03 13.39 -3.10
C MET A 213 0.69 12.63 -4.37
N SER A 214 1.69 12.43 -5.24
CA SER A 214 1.50 11.75 -6.53
C SER A 214 0.96 10.33 -6.33
N GLU A 215 1.54 9.58 -5.39
CA GLU A 215 1.18 8.19 -5.19
C GLU A 215 -0.10 8.03 -4.36
N ASN A 216 -0.20 8.74 -3.23
CA ASN A 216 -1.28 8.50 -2.27
C ASN A 216 -2.55 9.31 -2.56
N VAL A 217 -2.46 10.47 -3.23
CA VAL A 217 -3.61 11.37 -3.45
C VAL A 217 -4.12 11.27 -4.88
N PHE A 218 -3.28 11.49 -5.89
CA PHE A 218 -3.74 11.57 -7.29
C PHE A 218 -4.34 10.26 -7.80
N ALA A 219 -3.71 9.13 -7.48
CA ALA A 219 -4.23 7.79 -7.74
C ALA A 219 -4.89 7.14 -6.49
N GLY A 220 -5.13 7.92 -5.44
CA GLY A 220 -5.42 7.42 -4.09
C GLY A 220 -6.65 6.52 -3.98
N ASN A 221 -7.73 6.85 -4.70
CA ASN A 221 -8.96 6.06 -4.69
C ASN A 221 -8.73 4.66 -5.28
N ALA A 222 -8.07 4.58 -6.44
CA ALA A 222 -7.77 3.33 -7.11
C ALA A 222 -6.75 2.49 -6.31
N MET A 223 -5.70 3.14 -5.81
CA MET A 223 -4.67 2.50 -5.00
C MET A 223 -5.24 1.92 -3.70
N SER A 224 -6.04 2.70 -2.95
CA SER A 224 -6.66 2.25 -1.70
C SER A 224 -7.52 1.01 -1.89
N ARG A 225 -8.36 1.01 -2.93
CA ARG A 225 -9.24 -0.13 -3.22
C ARG A 225 -8.45 -1.37 -3.62
N ARG A 226 -7.41 -1.24 -4.44
CA ARG A 226 -6.52 -2.36 -4.83
C ARG A 226 -5.66 -2.86 -3.67
N ALA A 227 -5.27 -1.99 -2.74
CA ALA A 227 -4.52 -2.38 -1.54
C ALA A 227 -5.31 -3.34 -0.63
N GLN A 228 -6.64 -3.26 -0.62
CA GLN A 228 -7.48 -4.23 0.12
C GLN A 228 -7.24 -5.67 -0.35
N PHE A 229 -7.07 -5.86 -1.67
CA PHE A 229 -6.71 -7.16 -2.26
C PHE A 229 -5.28 -7.57 -1.92
N GLN A 230 -4.31 -6.65 -2.04
CA GLN A 230 -2.90 -6.95 -1.75
C GLN A 230 -2.67 -7.40 -0.30
N PHE A 231 -3.27 -6.70 0.66
CA PHE A 231 -3.05 -6.95 2.09
C PHE A 231 -4.09 -7.87 2.72
N GLY A 232 -5.17 -8.20 2.00
CA GLY A 232 -6.26 -9.04 2.50
C GLY A 232 -6.87 -8.47 3.78
N SER A 233 -6.97 -7.15 3.89
CA SER A 233 -7.32 -6.48 5.16
C SER A 233 -8.74 -6.81 5.66
N LEU A 234 -9.63 -7.19 4.74
CA LEU A 234 -11.02 -7.58 5.04
C LEU A 234 -11.22 -9.10 5.14
N LEU A 235 -10.18 -9.89 4.87
CA LEU A 235 -10.26 -11.34 4.99
C LEU A 235 -10.19 -11.78 6.45
N PRO A 236 -10.98 -12.81 6.86
CA PRO A 236 -10.82 -13.46 8.16
C PRO A 236 -9.39 -13.96 8.34
N ARG A 237 -8.88 -13.90 9.59
CA ARG A 237 -7.57 -14.46 9.95
C ARG A 237 -7.72 -15.95 10.20
N GLY A 238 -6.95 -16.79 9.49
CA GLY A 238 -7.02 -18.24 9.66
C GLY A 238 -6.40 -19.04 8.52
N GLU A 239 -6.33 -20.36 8.69
CA GLU A 239 -5.70 -21.33 7.76
C GLU A 239 -6.26 -21.26 6.33
N LYS A 240 -7.54 -20.87 6.19
CA LYS A 240 -8.24 -20.70 4.92
C LYS A 240 -8.46 -19.24 4.52
N GLY A 241 -7.90 -18.31 5.29
CA GLY A 241 -8.04 -16.87 5.10
C GLY A 241 -6.68 -16.19 5.02
N GLN A 242 -6.62 -14.98 5.55
CA GLN A 242 -5.39 -14.18 5.60
C GLN A 242 -4.43 -14.74 6.66
N VAL A 243 -3.17 -14.93 6.27
CA VAL A 243 -2.11 -15.51 7.12
C VAL A 243 -0.91 -14.59 7.31
N ASP A 244 -0.59 -13.81 6.27
CA ASP A 244 0.54 -12.90 6.22
C ASP A 244 0.44 -11.94 5.01
N ALA A 245 1.30 -10.93 4.96
CA ALA A 245 1.43 -10.01 3.83
C ALA A 245 2.87 -9.89 3.31
N GLY A 246 3.78 -10.79 3.69
CA GLY A 246 5.18 -10.81 3.25
C GLY A 246 6.07 -9.99 4.19
N LEU A 247 5.91 -8.67 4.13
CA LEU A 247 6.67 -7.70 4.93
C LEU A 247 6.29 -7.71 6.42
N GLY A 248 5.07 -8.14 6.72
CA GLY A 248 4.48 -8.23 8.05
C GLY A 248 3.10 -8.87 7.97
N LYS A 249 2.32 -8.83 9.06
CA LYS A 249 1.03 -9.54 9.12
C LYS A 249 -0.03 -9.02 8.17
N SER A 250 -0.34 -7.74 8.22
CA SER A 250 -1.31 -7.02 7.39
C SER A 250 -1.14 -5.54 7.67
N THR A 251 -1.95 -4.67 7.07
CA THR A 251 -2.02 -3.26 7.48
C THR A 251 -3.01 -3.10 8.64
N PRO A 252 -2.74 -2.23 9.62
CA PRO A 252 -3.77 -1.83 10.58
C PRO A 252 -4.94 -1.16 9.85
N SER A 253 -6.15 -1.27 10.39
CA SER A 253 -7.36 -0.79 9.71
C SER A 253 -8.22 0.11 10.60
N GLY A 254 -8.64 1.24 10.03
CA GLY A 254 -9.60 2.15 10.63
C GLY A 254 -9.06 3.05 11.74
N GLY A 255 -7.75 3.18 11.88
CA GLY A 255 -7.10 4.19 12.72
C GLY A 255 -6.69 5.44 11.94
N THR A 256 -5.80 6.24 12.51
CA THR A 256 -5.49 7.58 12.01
C THR A 256 -4.14 7.62 11.30
N ILE A 257 -4.16 7.74 9.98
CA ILE A 257 -2.97 8.08 9.17
C ILE A 257 -2.72 9.59 9.29
N THR A 258 -1.47 9.98 9.47
CA THR A 258 -1.02 11.36 9.75
C THR A 258 0.20 11.70 8.90
N LEU A 259 0.55 12.98 8.84
CA LEU A 259 1.74 13.46 8.16
C LEU A 259 2.20 14.78 8.79
N ILE A 260 3.49 14.87 9.09
CA ILE A 260 4.17 16.13 9.40
C ILE A 260 5.25 16.31 8.33
N ALA A 261 5.22 17.45 7.65
CA ALA A 261 6.17 17.74 6.57
C ALA A 261 7.63 17.74 7.10
N PRO A 262 8.59 17.21 6.32
CA PRO A 262 10.00 17.20 6.72
C PRO A 262 10.56 18.63 6.81
N THR A 263 11.44 18.84 7.79
CA THR A 263 12.18 20.10 7.98
C THR A 263 13.54 20.09 7.29
N ASP A 264 14.13 18.90 7.12
CA ASP A 264 15.48 18.71 6.60
C ASP A 264 15.43 17.66 5.47
N LEU A 265 15.67 18.09 4.23
CA LEU A 265 15.76 17.18 3.09
C LEU A 265 17.21 16.74 2.83
N ILE A 266 17.38 15.46 2.55
CA ILE A 266 18.64 14.89 2.07
C ILE A 266 18.65 14.98 0.54
N GLU A 267 19.49 15.85 0.00
CA GLU A 267 19.53 16.16 -1.44
C GLU A 267 20.75 15.58 -2.16
N LYS A 268 21.84 15.32 -1.43
CA LYS A 268 23.06 14.76 -1.99
C LYS A 268 23.00 13.24 -1.96
N GLU A 269 23.60 12.59 -2.96
CA GLU A 269 23.71 11.12 -3.01
C GLU A 269 24.23 10.52 -1.70
N LEU A 270 25.18 11.22 -1.07
CA LEU A 270 25.68 10.95 0.27
C LEU A 270 25.65 12.24 1.09
N ASP A 271 25.10 12.14 2.30
CA ASP A 271 25.03 13.25 3.25
C ASP A 271 25.33 12.73 4.65
N THR A 272 26.09 13.48 5.45
CA THR A 272 26.39 13.11 6.84
C THR A 272 25.88 14.20 7.75
N ARG A 273 24.99 13.82 8.68
CA ARG A 273 24.45 14.72 9.69
C ARG A 273 24.81 14.20 11.08
N THR A 274 24.97 15.12 12.02
CA THR A 274 25.03 14.78 13.45
C THR A 274 23.65 15.00 14.04
N ILE A 275 23.06 13.96 14.62
CA ILE A 275 21.72 13.95 15.19
C ILE A 275 21.82 13.29 16.57
N ALA A 276 21.41 14.00 17.62
CA ALA A 276 21.48 13.51 19.01
C ALA A 276 22.86 12.94 19.41
N GLY A 277 23.95 13.58 18.98
CA GLY A 277 25.33 13.13 19.24
C GLY A 277 25.86 12.01 18.34
N LEU A 278 25.01 11.41 17.49
CA LEU A 278 25.37 10.33 16.58
C LEU A 278 25.59 10.85 15.16
N GLN A 279 26.56 10.29 14.43
CA GLN A 279 26.70 10.56 13.00
C GLN A 279 25.78 9.61 12.24
N VAL A 280 25.03 10.16 11.31
CA VAL A 280 24.15 9.43 10.41
C VAL A 280 24.61 9.75 8.99
N GLU A 281 25.16 8.74 8.31
CA GLU A 281 25.52 8.78 6.89
C GLU A 281 24.29 8.32 6.08
N PHE A 282 23.61 9.25 5.43
CA PHE A 282 22.51 8.98 4.51
C PHE A 282 23.05 8.63 3.12
N GLN A 283 22.42 7.66 2.47
CA GLN A 283 22.65 7.32 1.07
C GLN A 283 21.31 7.37 0.34
N LEU A 284 21.14 8.32 -0.58
CA LEU A 284 19.94 8.36 -1.43
C LEU A 284 19.91 7.15 -2.37
N THR A 285 18.72 6.57 -2.53
CA THR A 285 18.42 5.45 -3.42
C THR A 285 17.12 5.70 -4.20
N PRO A 286 16.97 6.80 -4.96
CA PRO A 286 15.72 7.12 -5.63
C PRO A 286 15.37 6.08 -6.71
N GLY A 287 14.08 5.75 -6.80
CA GLY A 287 13.53 4.86 -7.82
C GLY A 287 13.74 3.37 -7.56
N THR A 288 14.22 2.98 -6.36
CA THR A 288 14.34 1.59 -5.91
C THR A 288 13.03 1.07 -5.35
N GLU A 289 12.88 0.90 -4.04
CA GLU A 289 11.62 0.49 -3.43
C GLU A 289 10.60 1.64 -3.52
N ALA A 290 11.05 2.86 -3.29
CA ALA A 290 10.25 4.07 -3.48
C ALA A 290 10.90 5.09 -4.43
N PRO A 291 10.10 6.01 -5.02
CA PRO A 291 10.62 7.06 -5.88
C PRO A 291 11.60 7.99 -5.16
N ALA A 292 11.36 8.28 -3.87
CA ALA A 292 12.32 8.94 -2.99
C ALA A 292 12.55 8.07 -1.75
N GLU A 293 13.78 7.57 -1.61
CA GLU A 293 14.20 6.64 -0.56
C GLU A 293 15.67 6.84 -0.21
N MET A 294 16.06 6.44 1.00
CA MET A 294 17.44 6.47 1.46
C MET A 294 17.79 5.37 2.47
N ASN A 295 19.01 4.84 2.37
CA ASN A 295 19.64 4.01 3.40
C ASN A 295 20.35 4.89 4.45
N LEU A 296 20.64 4.32 5.62
CA LEU A 296 21.33 5.02 6.70
C LEU A 296 22.43 4.15 7.31
N TYR A 297 23.62 4.70 7.46
CA TYR A 297 24.72 4.07 8.19
C TYR A 297 25.07 4.89 9.44
N LEU A 298 25.25 4.21 10.58
CA LEU A 298 25.61 4.79 11.87
C LEU A 298 27.03 4.35 12.25
N PRO A 299 28.08 5.15 11.96
CA PRO A 299 29.47 4.72 12.11
C PRO A 299 29.85 4.34 13.54
N GLN A 300 29.40 5.13 14.54
CA GLN A 300 29.67 4.86 15.96
C GLN A 300 29.07 3.54 16.43
N LEU A 301 27.96 3.11 15.81
CA LEU A 301 27.23 1.90 16.18
C LEU A 301 27.53 0.73 15.25
N ARG A 302 28.32 0.95 14.18
CA ARG A 302 28.63 -0.04 13.13
C ARG A 302 27.36 -0.72 12.60
N ALA A 303 26.31 0.08 12.41
CA ALA A 303 24.97 -0.40 12.09
C ALA A 303 24.46 0.19 10.77
N LEU A 304 23.87 -0.65 9.93
CA LEU A 304 23.36 -0.28 8.61
C LEU A 304 21.84 -0.50 8.54
N CYS A 305 21.09 0.58 8.39
CA CYS A 305 19.68 0.56 8.04
C CYS A 305 19.55 0.53 6.51
N MET A 306 18.98 -0.54 5.97
CA MET A 306 18.72 -0.67 4.54
C MET A 306 17.30 -0.26 4.14
N ALA A 307 16.63 0.57 4.96
CA ALA A 307 15.25 1.01 4.74
C ALA A 307 14.36 -0.17 4.34
N GLU A 308 13.84 -0.17 3.11
CA GLU A 308 13.11 -1.28 2.51
C GLU A 308 13.83 -1.89 1.28
N ASN A 309 15.03 -1.39 0.96
CA ASN A 309 15.87 -1.83 -0.14
C ASN A 309 16.43 -3.25 0.01
N ALA A 310 16.62 -3.73 1.24
CA ALA A 310 17.09 -5.10 1.51
C ALA A 310 16.31 -5.73 2.67
N SER A 311 15.27 -6.48 2.34
CA SER A 311 14.39 -7.18 3.30
C SER A 311 14.63 -8.69 3.29
N GLN A 312 13.99 -9.43 4.20
CA GLN A 312 14.13 -10.89 4.30
C GLN A 312 13.30 -11.64 3.22
N MET A 313 13.17 -11.06 2.02
CA MET A 313 12.45 -11.62 0.86
C MET A 313 12.76 -10.87 -0.44
N MET A 314 12.23 -11.36 -1.55
CA MET A 314 12.11 -10.58 -2.80
C MET A 314 11.01 -9.52 -2.68
N HIS A 315 11.36 -8.26 -2.97
CA HIS A 315 10.40 -7.15 -3.02
C HIS A 315 9.74 -6.99 -4.40
N ASN A 316 8.74 -6.14 -4.48
CA ASN A 316 8.02 -5.77 -5.69
C ASN A 316 8.85 -4.80 -6.56
N ILE A 317 8.96 -5.11 -7.85
CA ILE A 317 9.34 -4.12 -8.89
C ILE A 317 8.10 -3.35 -9.38
N LEU A 318 6.93 -3.97 -9.28
CA LEU A 318 5.64 -3.30 -9.37
C LEU A 318 4.79 -3.83 -8.22
N THR A 319 4.18 -2.94 -7.45
CA THR A 319 3.31 -3.32 -6.33
C THR A 319 1.88 -3.59 -6.81
N PRO A 320 1.19 -4.65 -6.35
CA PRO A 320 -0.18 -4.96 -6.80
C PRO A 320 -1.21 -3.85 -6.53
N ARG A 321 -1.05 -3.05 -5.47
CA ARG A 321 -1.91 -1.87 -5.20
C ARG A 321 -1.86 -0.83 -6.31
N GLY A 322 -0.81 -0.82 -7.12
CA GLY A 322 -0.58 0.14 -8.19
C GLY A 322 0.34 1.26 -7.74
N ALA A 323 1.45 1.41 -8.45
CA ALA A 323 2.41 2.51 -8.36
C ALA A 323 3.18 2.58 -9.69
N GLN A 324 4.09 3.53 -9.82
CA GLN A 324 5.05 3.52 -10.93
C GLN A 324 5.97 2.29 -10.84
N VAL A 325 6.45 1.82 -11.99
CA VAL A 325 7.38 0.67 -12.04
C VAL A 325 8.75 1.11 -11.54
N ARG A 326 9.29 0.35 -10.60
CA ARG A 326 10.59 0.55 -9.95
C ARG A 326 11.74 0.12 -10.85
N ASP A 327 12.93 0.64 -10.60
CA ASP A 327 14.12 0.32 -11.38
C ASP A 327 14.96 -0.78 -10.71
N ALA A 328 14.77 -2.02 -11.17
CA ALA A 328 15.55 -3.17 -10.69
C ALA A 328 17.06 -3.02 -10.93
N LYS A 329 17.48 -2.29 -11.98
CA LYS A 329 18.90 -2.07 -12.27
C LYS A 329 19.51 -1.08 -11.28
N ALA A 330 18.86 0.05 -11.06
CA ALA A 330 19.29 1.04 -10.08
C ALA A 330 19.31 0.42 -8.67
N TRP A 331 18.29 -0.39 -8.33
CA TRP A 331 18.21 -1.09 -7.05
C TRP A 331 19.42 -1.99 -6.81
N ALA A 332 19.79 -2.82 -7.79
CA ALA A 332 21.01 -3.62 -7.69
C ALA A 332 22.27 -2.74 -7.50
N GLN A 333 22.39 -1.63 -8.22
CA GLN A 333 23.54 -0.72 -8.11
C GLN A 333 23.65 -0.05 -6.74
N TYR A 334 22.52 0.35 -6.13
CA TYR A 334 22.52 0.93 -4.78
C TYR A 334 22.83 -0.12 -3.70
N LEU A 335 22.38 -1.37 -3.88
CA LEU A 335 22.76 -2.48 -3.01
C LEU A 335 24.27 -2.77 -3.09
N ASP A 336 24.84 -2.78 -4.30
CA ASP A 336 26.28 -2.94 -4.51
C ASP A 336 27.08 -1.78 -3.90
N SER A 337 26.60 -0.55 -4.09
CA SER A 337 27.20 0.64 -3.49
C SER A 337 27.19 0.57 -1.96
N SER A 338 26.10 0.06 -1.37
CA SER A 338 25.96 -0.15 0.07
C SER A 338 26.92 -1.23 0.56
N LEU A 339 27.01 -2.35 -0.16
CA LEU A 339 27.94 -3.44 0.12
C LEU A 339 29.39 -2.96 0.11
N ALA A 340 29.81 -2.29 -0.96
CA ALA A 340 31.17 -1.80 -1.12
C ALA A 340 31.55 -0.76 -0.06
N ARG A 341 30.60 0.11 0.32
CA ARG A 341 30.86 1.21 1.27
C ARG A 341 30.77 0.78 2.73
N TYR A 342 29.80 -0.06 3.08
CA TYR A 342 29.42 -0.34 4.47
C TYR A 342 29.64 -1.79 4.89
N GLY A 343 29.80 -2.73 3.95
CA GLY A 343 29.82 -4.17 4.23
C GLY A 343 30.96 -4.63 5.15
N ASP A 344 32.13 -4.00 5.07
CA ASP A 344 33.28 -4.33 5.94
C ASP A 344 33.30 -3.61 7.29
N LYS A 345 32.42 -2.61 7.45
CA LYS A 345 32.34 -1.79 8.67
C LYS A 345 31.03 -1.93 9.44
N SER A 346 30.14 -2.83 9.00
CA SER A 346 28.86 -3.10 9.67
C SER A 346 28.89 -4.43 10.44
N ASP A 347 28.43 -4.40 11.68
CA ASP A 347 28.26 -5.59 12.53
C ASP A 347 26.79 -6.04 12.59
N VAL A 348 25.86 -5.13 12.31
CA VAL A 348 24.43 -5.41 12.20
C VAL A 348 23.83 -4.64 11.02
N LEU A 349 22.98 -5.33 10.25
CA LEU A 349 22.11 -4.76 9.23
C LEU A 349 20.67 -4.93 9.70
N PHE A 350 19.91 -3.84 9.74
CA PHE A 350 18.48 -3.87 10.02
C PHE A 350 17.71 -3.16 8.91
N ALA A 351 16.41 -3.41 8.86
CA ALA A 351 15.50 -2.85 7.86
C ALA A 351 14.18 -2.50 8.54
N GLN A 352 13.33 -1.79 7.80
CA GLN A 352 12.08 -1.23 8.30
C GLN A 352 10.92 -2.24 8.17
N HIS A 353 11.25 -3.48 7.76
CA HIS A 353 10.41 -4.68 7.89
C HIS A 353 11.28 -5.88 8.32
N ASN A 354 10.63 -6.93 8.83
CA ASN A 354 11.24 -8.19 9.27
C ASN A 354 12.33 -8.04 10.35
N TRP A 355 13.32 -8.94 10.38
CA TRP A 355 14.36 -9.03 11.40
C TRP A 355 15.77 -8.69 10.86
N PRO A 356 16.69 -8.24 11.74
CA PRO A 356 18.07 -7.93 11.37
C PRO A 356 18.92 -9.14 10.93
N THR A 357 20.07 -8.83 10.32
CA THR A 357 21.17 -9.74 10.01
C THR A 357 22.41 -9.31 10.80
N TRP A 358 23.02 -10.23 11.55
CA TRP A 358 24.19 -9.96 12.38
C TRP A 358 25.45 -10.64 11.85
N GLY A 359 26.59 -9.97 12.01
CA GLY A 359 27.92 -10.45 11.64
C GLY A 359 28.30 -10.04 10.21
N GLY A 360 29.48 -9.44 10.06
CA GLY A 360 29.91 -8.83 8.79
C GLY A 360 29.90 -9.78 7.60
N GLU A 361 30.25 -11.05 7.78
CA GLU A 361 30.22 -12.04 6.68
C GLU A 361 28.79 -12.35 6.22
N ARG A 362 27.85 -12.56 7.15
CA ARG A 362 26.43 -12.71 6.83
C ARG A 362 25.85 -11.47 6.17
N ILE A 363 26.23 -10.27 6.63
CA ILE A 363 25.77 -9.00 6.04
C ILE A 363 26.26 -8.86 4.60
N ARG A 364 27.55 -9.11 4.34
CA ARG A 364 28.12 -9.04 2.99
C ARG A 364 27.47 -10.04 2.04
N THR A 365 27.30 -11.29 2.49
CA THR A 365 26.61 -12.32 1.71
C THR A 365 25.16 -11.93 1.42
N PHE A 366 24.43 -11.44 2.43
CA PHE A 366 23.05 -10.99 2.27
C PHE A 366 22.92 -9.86 1.25
N LEU A 367 23.74 -8.81 1.35
CA LEU A 367 23.71 -7.68 0.41
C LEU A 367 24.12 -8.10 -1.01
N ALA A 368 25.13 -8.97 -1.15
CA ALA A 368 25.54 -9.50 -2.44
C ALA A 368 24.42 -10.33 -3.09
N ASP A 369 23.77 -11.20 -2.33
CA ASP A 369 22.65 -12.01 -2.83
C ASP A 369 21.44 -11.15 -3.23
N GLN A 370 21.12 -10.11 -2.44
CA GLN A 370 20.06 -9.14 -2.77
C GLN A 370 20.39 -8.39 -4.06
N ARG A 371 21.62 -7.87 -4.20
CA ARG A 371 22.11 -7.23 -5.44
C ARG A 371 21.93 -8.16 -6.63
N ASP A 372 22.41 -9.40 -6.53
CA ASP A 372 22.40 -10.37 -7.61
C ASP A 372 20.98 -10.76 -8.01
N MET A 373 20.06 -10.85 -7.06
CA MET A 373 18.63 -11.09 -7.31
C MET A 373 18.01 -9.99 -8.18
N TYR A 374 18.19 -8.71 -7.82
CA TYR A 374 17.63 -7.59 -8.59
C TYR A 374 18.34 -7.39 -9.94
N ALA A 375 19.66 -7.60 -9.99
CA ALA A 375 20.41 -7.59 -11.25
C ALA A 375 19.93 -8.70 -12.19
N PHE A 376 19.68 -9.91 -11.67
CA PHE A 376 19.12 -11.01 -12.45
C PHE A 376 17.71 -10.69 -12.96
N LEU A 377 16.82 -10.17 -12.11
CA LEU A 377 15.47 -9.75 -12.51
C LEU A 377 15.52 -8.80 -13.71
N ASN A 378 16.41 -7.81 -13.66
CA ASN A 378 16.61 -6.87 -14.76
C ASN A 378 17.23 -7.55 -15.99
N ASP A 379 18.45 -8.04 -15.85
CA ASP A 379 19.30 -8.42 -16.97
C ASP A 379 18.79 -9.69 -17.66
N ARG A 380 18.22 -10.66 -16.92
CA ARG A 380 17.61 -11.85 -17.52
C ARG A 380 16.32 -11.53 -18.28
N THR A 381 15.52 -10.60 -17.77
CA THR A 381 14.34 -10.11 -18.49
C THR A 381 14.76 -9.41 -19.78
N LEU A 382 15.75 -8.52 -19.72
CA LEU A 382 16.28 -7.81 -20.89
C LEU A 382 16.87 -8.76 -21.93
N HIS A 383 17.55 -9.81 -21.47
CA HIS A 383 18.07 -10.82 -22.38
C HIS A 383 16.94 -11.51 -23.16
N LEU A 384 15.85 -11.91 -22.49
CA LEU A 384 14.75 -12.62 -23.12
C LEU A 384 13.87 -11.71 -23.98
N LEU A 385 13.62 -10.45 -23.58
CA LEU A 385 12.88 -9.52 -24.44
C LEU A 385 13.66 -9.18 -25.72
N ASN A 386 15.00 -9.10 -25.66
CA ASN A 386 15.83 -8.93 -26.87
C ASN A 386 15.85 -10.17 -27.77
N GLN A 387 15.36 -11.32 -27.28
CA GLN A 387 15.10 -12.51 -28.08
C GLN A 387 13.67 -12.55 -28.64
N GLY A 388 12.88 -11.50 -28.40
CA GLY A 388 11.51 -11.37 -28.89
C GLY A 388 10.45 -11.96 -27.97
N LEU A 389 10.79 -12.39 -26.76
CA LEU A 389 9.78 -12.89 -25.81
C LEU A 389 8.95 -11.72 -25.24
N THR A 390 7.65 -11.95 -25.16
CA THR A 390 6.64 -11.04 -24.60
C THR A 390 6.56 -11.18 -23.06
N PRO A 391 5.86 -10.29 -22.33
CA PRO A 391 5.88 -10.28 -20.87
C PRO A 391 5.48 -11.61 -20.21
N LEU A 392 4.45 -12.28 -20.75
CA LEU A 392 3.95 -13.55 -20.22
C LEU A 392 4.91 -14.70 -20.52
N GLU A 393 5.54 -14.70 -21.70
CA GLU A 393 6.53 -15.72 -22.09
C GLU A 393 7.80 -15.61 -21.23
N ILE A 394 8.26 -14.39 -20.94
CA ILE A 394 9.40 -14.16 -20.03
C ILE A 394 9.08 -14.66 -18.63
N ALA A 395 7.91 -14.29 -18.10
CA ALA A 395 7.47 -14.75 -16.78
C ALA A 395 7.29 -16.27 -16.73
N ASP A 396 6.95 -16.90 -17.85
CA ASP A 396 6.89 -18.36 -17.94
C ASP A 396 8.29 -19.00 -18.03
N ALA A 397 9.23 -18.38 -18.75
CA ALA A 397 10.59 -18.88 -18.89
C ALA A 397 11.46 -18.77 -17.61
N ILE A 398 11.20 -17.77 -16.75
CA ILE A 398 11.95 -17.56 -15.50
C ILE A 398 11.19 -18.17 -14.31
N LYS A 399 11.37 -19.47 -14.09
CA LYS A 399 10.69 -20.21 -13.00
C LYS A 399 11.39 -20.11 -11.64
N LYS A 400 12.69 -19.86 -11.61
CA LYS A 400 13.54 -19.90 -10.42
C LYS A 400 14.64 -18.84 -10.51
N LEU A 401 15.18 -18.45 -9.35
CA LEU A 401 16.42 -17.68 -9.29
C LEU A 401 17.62 -18.56 -9.67
N PRO A 402 18.74 -17.97 -10.15
CA PRO A 402 19.88 -18.75 -10.58
C PRO A 402 20.71 -19.27 -9.39
N GLY A 403 21.26 -20.47 -9.55
CA GLY A 403 22.26 -21.02 -8.63
C GLY A 403 21.80 -21.07 -7.17
N ALA A 404 22.65 -20.61 -6.26
CA ALA A 404 22.40 -20.65 -4.82
C ALA A 404 21.26 -19.72 -4.37
N LEU A 405 20.91 -18.70 -5.15
CA LEU A 405 19.87 -17.74 -4.79
C LEU A 405 18.49 -18.40 -4.62
N ASP A 406 18.17 -19.45 -5.38
CA ASP A 406 16.88 -20.15 -5.23
C ASP A 406 16.73 -20.87 -3.89
N GLN A 407 17.84 -21.11 -3.18
CA GLN A 407 17.88 -21.85 -1.92
C GLN A 407 18.04 -20.94 -0.70
N LYS A 408 17.99 -19.62 -0.86
CA LYS A 408 18.06 -18.66 0.24
C LYS A 408 16.66 -18.23 0.68
N TRP A 409 16.41 -18.21 1.98
CA TRP A 409 15.09 -17.80 2.51
C TRP A 409 14.76 -16.33 2.22
N TYR A 410 15.77 -15.46 2.28
CA TYR A 410 15.60 -14.02 2.05
C TYR A 410 15.48 -13.60 0.58
N THR A 411 15.50 -14.53 -0.37
CA THR A 411 15.26 -14.26 -1.79
C THR A 411 13.92 -14.84 -2.27
N ARG A 412 13.18 -15.52 -1.39
CA ARG A 412 11.89 -16.13 -1.74
C ARG A 412 10.86 -15.05 -2.08
N GLY A 413 9.95 -15.41 -2.98
CA GLY A 413 8.92 -14.53 -3.51
C GLY A 413 7.73 -14.34 -2.57
N TYR A 414 7.96 -13.97 -1.31
CA TYR A 414 6.89 -13.80 -0.33
C TYR A 414 6.06 -12.52 -0.53
N TYR A 415 6.69 -11.43 -1.00
CA TYR A 415 6.02 -10.15 -1.25
C TYR A 415 5.98 -9.83 -2.75
N GLY A 416 7.15 -9.62 -3.36
CA GLY A 416 7.32 -9.69 -4.80
C GLY A 416 7.36 -11.13 -5.30
N SER A 417 7.21 -11.33 -6.60
CA SER A 417 7.37 -12.65 -7.22
C SER A 417 8.16 -12.53 -8.51
N LEU A 418 8.91 -13.57 -8.87
CA LEU A 418 9.64 -13.63 -10.14
C LEU A 418 8.72 -13.31 -11.32
N SER A 419 7.55 -13.96 -11.39
CA SER A 419 6.59 -13.75 -12.47
C SER A 419 6.08 -12.31 -12.57
N PHE A 420 5.77 -11.67 -11.43
CA PHE A 420 5.24 -10.30 -11.46
C PHE A 420 6.36 -9.28 -11.74
N ASN A 421 7.53 -9.48 -11.14
CA ASN A 421 8.67 -8.58 -11.28
C ASN A 421 9.25 -8.59 -12.70
N THR A 422 9.35 -9.73 -13.38
CA THR A 422 9.88 -9.79 -14.75
C THR A 422 8.92 -9.12 -15.74
N ARG A 423 7.60 -9.27 -15.55
CA ARG A 423 6.59 -8.50 -16.30
C ARG A 423 6.71 -7.01 -16.05
N ALA A 424 6.97 -6.61 -14.81
CA ALA A 424 7.20 -5.22 -14.46
C ALA A 424 8.47 -4.65 -15.13
N VAL A 425 9.58 -5.40 -15.13
CA VAL A 425 10.78 -4.99 -15.88
C VAL A 425 10.45 -4.81 -17.36
N TYR A 426 9.74 -5.74 -18.01
CA TYR A 426 9.29 -5.52 -19.40
C TYR A 426 8.48 -4.22 -19.52
N GLN A 427 7.49 -4.01 -18.66
CA GLN A 427 6.64 -2.81 -18.66
C GLN A 427 7.45 -1.52 -18.54
N ARG A 428 8.53 -1.51 -17.75
CA ARG A 428 9.43 -0.35 -17.63
C ARG A 428 10.13 -0.01 -18.95
N TYR A 429 10.58 -1.01 -19.69
CA TYR A 429 11.39 -0.81 -20.89
C TYR A 429 10.56 -0.66 -22.18
N LEU A 430 9.48 -1.41 -22.33
CA LEU A 430 8.70 -1.50 -23.57
C LEU A 430 7.22 -1.11 -23.40
N GLY A 431 6.76 -0.86 -22.17
CA GLY A 431 5.36 -0.56 -21.88
C GLY A 431 4.45 -1.80 -21.85
N PHE A 432 3.15 -1.58 -21.93
CA PHE A 432 2.14 -2.65 -21.83
C PHE A 432 1.95 -3.43 -23.16
N TYR A 433 2.30 -2.82 -24.29
CA TYR A 433 2.11 -3.41 -25.62
C TYR A 433 3.20 -4.44 -25.90
N ASP A 434 2.78 -5.64 -26.31
CA ASP A 434 3.67 -6.79 -26.52
C ASP A 434 4.28 -6.86 -27.93
N GLY A 435 3.93 -5.93 -28.82
CA GLY A 435 4.40 -5.90 -30.21
C GLY A 435 3.47 -6.61 -31.21
N ASN A 436 2.49 -7.39 -30.75
CA ASN A 436 1.54 -8.09 -31.62
C ASN A 436 0.34 -7.19 -31.96
N PRO A 437 0.08 -6.86 -33.25
CA PRO A 437 -1.05 -6.00 -33.63
C PRO A 437 -2.43 -6.50 -33.21
N ALA A 438 -2.60 -7.81 -32.96
CA ALA A 438 -3.84 -8.37 -32.41
C ALA A 438 -4.20 -7.80 -31.03
N ASN A 439 -3.18 -7.33 -30.28
CA ASN A 439 -3.30 -6.79 -28.93
C ASN A 439 -3.22 -5.26 -28.89
N LEU A 440 -3.18 -4.58 -30.05
CA LEU A 440 -3.01 -3.13 -30.14
C LEU A 440 -4.24 -2.34 -29.68
N ASN A 441 -5.44 -2.82 -30.02
CA ASN A 441 -6.71 -2.20 -29.66
C ASN A 441 -7.74 -3.26 -29.24
N PRO A 442 -7.55 -3.91 -28.07
CA PRO A 442 -8.43 -4.97 -27.61
C PRO A 442 -9.83 -4.43 -27.29
N LEU A 443 -10.84 -5.27 -27.45
CA LEU A 443 -12.18 -4.95 -26.97
C LEU A 443 -12.18 -4.80 -25.42
N PRO A 444 -13.06 -3.98 -24.84
CA PRO A 444 -13.24 -3.92 -23.40
C PRO A 444 -13.54 -5.31 -22.78
N PRO A 445 -13.25 -5.54 -21.49
CA PRO A 445 -13.37 -6.86 -20.87
C PRO A 445 -14.75 -7.52 -21.01
N VAL A 446 -15.85 -6.76 -20.84
CA VAL A 446 -17.23 -7.27 -20.97
C VAL A 446 -17.54 -7.69 -22.41
N ASP A 447 -17.11 -6.92 -23.41
CA ASP A 447 -17.37 -7.21 -24.82
C ASP A 447 -16.54 -8.40 -25.30
N THR A 448 -15.28 -8.49 -24.87
CA THR A 448 -14.41 -9.66 -25.08
C THR A 448 -15.04 -10.90 -24.46
N ALA A 449 -15.53 -10.79 -23.22
CA ALA A 449 -16.14 -11.87 -22.47
C ALA A 449 -17.37 -12.45 -23.17
N LYS A 450 -18.33 -11.60 -23.56
CA LYS A 450 -19.54 -12.04 -24.26
C LYS A 450 -19.22 -12.84 -25.53
N ARG A 451 -18.29 -12.34 -26.35
CA ARG A 451 -17.87 -13.01 -27.60
C ARG A 451 -17.10 -14.31 -27.34
N SER A 452 -16.26 -14.32 -26.30
CA SER A 452 -15.50 -15.51 -25.93
C SER A 452 -16.42 -16.61 -25.42
N VAL A 453 -17.41 -16.28 -24.60
CA VAL A 453 -18.41 -17.23 -24.10
C VAL A 453 -19.26 -17.79 -25.24
N GLU A 454 -19.73 -16.94 -26.16
CA GLU A 454 -20.42 -17.37 -27.38
C GLU A 454 -19.56 -18.36 -28.19
N ALA A 455 -18.31 -18.00 -28.47
CA ALA A 455 -17.38 -18.84 -29.23
C ALA A 455 -17.06 -20.18 -28.55
N MET A 456 -17.14 -20.25 -27.22
CA MET A 456 -16.92 -21.46 -26.43
C MET A 456 -18.17 -22.35 -26.27
N GLY A 457 -19.32 -21.95 -26.84
CA GLY A 457 -20.57 -22.70 -26.81
C GLY A 457 -21.58 -22.26 -25.74
N GLY A 458 -21.47 -21.01 -25.25
CA GLY A 458 -22.37 -20.43 -24.26
C GLY A 458 -21.97 -20.69 -22.80
N GLY A 459 -22.62 -19.99 -21.87
CA GLY A 459 -22.22 -19.98 -20.45
C GLY A 459 -22.19 -21.35 -19.79
N ALA A 460 -23.16 -22.22 -20.10
CA ALA A 460 -23.20 -23.59 -19.58
C ALA A 460 -21.99 -24.43 -20.04
N ALA A 461 -21.60 -24.33 -21.31
CA ALA A 461 -20.45 -25.05 -21.85
C ALA A 461 -19.13 -24.54 -21.24
N VAL A 462 -19.00 -23.22 -21.03
CA VAL A 462 -17.83 -22.63 -20.37
C VAL A 462 -17.72 -23.11 -18.92
N LEU A 463 -18.83 -23.13 -18.19
CA LEU A 463 -18.86 -23.63 -16.82
C LEU A 463 -18.48 -25.12 -16.73
N GLU A 464 -18.94 -25.95 -17.66
CA GLU A 464 -18.53 -27.35 -17.75
C GLU A 464 -17.02 -27.49 -17.99
N LYS A 465 -16.47 -26.74 -18.96
CA LYS A 465 -15.03 -26.71 -19.23
C LYS A 465 -14.21 -26.24 -18.04
N MET A 466 -14.70 -25.23 -17.32
CA MET A 466 -14.10 -24.72 -16.10
C MET A 466 -14.07 -25.79 -15.01
N ARG A 467 -15.19 -26.46 -14.74
CA ARG A 467 -15.24 -27.58 -13.77
C ARG A 467 -14.31 -28.73 -14.17
N ALA A 468 -14.21 -29.04 -15.46
CA ALA A 468 -13.27 -30.04 -15.96
C ALA A 468 -11.80 -29.64 -15.76
N ALA A 469 -11.46 -28.35 -15.92
CA ALA A 469 -10.13 -27.83 -15.62
C ALA A 469 -9.82 -27.91 -14.10
N MET A 470 -10.78 -27.53 -13.26
CA MET A 470 -10.67 -27.66 -11.80
C MET A 470 -10.44 -29.12 -11.36
N ALA A 471 -11.15 -30.08 -11.95
CA ALA A 471 -11.00 -31.50 -11.64
C ALA A 471 -9.60 -32.05 -11.99
N ARG A 472 -8.91 -31.41 -12.94
CA ARG A 472 -7.50 -31.71 -13.30
C ARG A 472 -6.49 -30.84 -12.55
N ALA A 473 -6.93 -30.04 -11.59
CA ALA A 473 -6.14 -29.03 -10.87
C ALA A 473 -5.45 -27.99 -11.77
N ASP A 474 -6.00 -27.75 -12.97
CA ASP A 474 -5.57 -26.68 -13.86
C ASP A 474 -6.25 -25.36 -13.47
N TYR A 475 -6.00 -24.93 -12.23
CA TYR A 475 -6.71 -23.80 -11.62
C TYR A 475 -6.39 -22.46 -12.29
N ARG A 476 -5.17 -22.30 -12.85
CA ARG A 476 -4.80 -21.09 -13.59
C ARG A 476 -5.66 -20.94 -14.85
N TRP A 477 -5.93 -22.04 -15.56
CA TRP A 477 -6.80 -22.01 -16.74
C TRP A 477 -8.28 -21.89 -16.37
N ALA A 478 -8.74 -22.63 -15.35
CA ALA A 478 -10.09 -22.50 -14.83
C ALA A 478 -10.41 -21.05 -14.44
N ALA A 479 -9.46 -20.33 -13.83
CA ALA A 479 -9.63 -18.94 -13.46
C ALA A 479 -9.79 -18.01 -14.68
N GLN A 480 -9.12 -18.29 -15.79
CA GLN A 480 -9.28 -17.53 -17.03
C GLN A 480 -10.64 -17.78 -17.67
N LEU A 481 -11.09 -19.04 -17.72
CA LEU A 481 -12.43 -19.41 -18.20
C LEU A 481 -13.53 -18.74 -17.38
N GLY A 482 -13.45 -18.86 -16.05
CA GLY A 482 -14.44 -18.26 -15.16
C GLY A 482 -14.47 -16.74 -15.23
N ASN A 483 -13.33 -16.07 -15.45
CA ASN A 483 -13.32 -14.62 -15.67
C ASN A 483 -14.09 -14.21 -16.92
N GLN A 484 -13.91 -14.92 -18.04
CA GLN A 484 -14.71 -14.66 -19.26
C GLN A 484 -16.20 -14.88 -18.98
N LEU A 485 -16.56 -15.94 -18.25
CA LEU A 485 -17.96 -16.22 -17.93
C LEU A 485 -18.58 -15.14 -17.03
N ILE A 486 -17.89 -14.72 -15.97
CA ILE A 486 -18.40 -13.72 -15.02
C ILE A 486 -18.54 -12.34 -15.65
N PHE A 487 -17.61 -11.94 -16.51
CA PHE A 487 -17.72 -10.64 -17.20
C PHE A 487 -18.81 -10.63 -18.28
N ALA A 488 -19.18 -11.80 -18.83
CA ALA A 488 -20.30 -11.93 -19.76
C ALA A 488 -21.65 -12.03 -19.03
N GLU A 489 -21.70 -12.78 -17.92
CA GLU A 489 -22.89 -13.14 -17.16
C GLU A 489 -22.66 -12.87 -15.65
N PRO A 490 -22.65 -11.60 -15.19
CA PRO A 490 -22.27 -11.25 -13.82
C PRO A 490 -23.20 -11.79 -12.73
N ASP A 491 -24.44 -12.12 -13.08
CA ASP A 491 -25.45 -12.70 -12.20
C ASP A 491 -25.44 -14.24 -12.18
N ASN A 492 -24.53 -14.88 -12.92
CA ASN A 492 -24.40 -16.35 -12.93
C ASN A 492 -23.75 -16.85 -11.64
N LEU A 493 -24.58 -17.16 -10.65
CA LEU A 493 -24.15 -17.56 -9.30
C LEU A 493 -23.27 -18.83 -9.30
N GLU A 494 -23.56 -19.80 -10.17
CA GLU A 494 -22.77 -21.03 -10.28
C GLU A 494 -21.37 -20.76 -10.81
N ALA A 495 -21.23 -19.84 -11.78
CA ALA A 495 -19.94 -19.41 -12.30
C ALA A 495 -19.13 -18.64 -11.23
N ARG A 496 -19.78 -17.73 -10.50
CA ARG A 496 -19.15 -16.99 -9.40
C ARG A 496 -18.62 -17.93 -8.31
N LYS A 497 -19.42 -18.93 -7.91
CA LYS A 497 -19.03 -19.95 -6.94
C LYS A 497 -17.83 -20.77 -7.44
N ALA A 498 -17.90 -21.29 -8.67
CA ALA A 498 -16.80 -22.06 -9.26
C ALA A 498 -15.50 -21.23 -9.38
N GLN A 499 -15.61 -19.94 -9.72
CA GLN A 499 -14.46 -19.04 -9.78
C GLN A 499 -13.88 -18.78 -8.40
N ALA A 500 -14.73 -18.53 -7.40
CA ALA A 500 -14.28 -18.35 -6.03
C ALA A 500 -13.52 -19.59 -5.52
N ASP A 501 -14.06 -20.80 -5.76
CA ASP A 501 -13.39 -22.06 -5.39
C ASP A 501 -12.06 -22.23 -6.13
N THR A 502 -11.99 -21.83 -7.40
CA THR A 502 -10.76 -21.87 -8.21
C THR A 502 -9.69 -20.92 -7.68
N LEU A 503 -10.05 -19.66 -7.41
CA LEU A 503 -9.13 -18.67 -6.85
C LEU A 503 -8.68 -19.10 -5.45
N GLU A 504 -9.55 -19.70 -4.65
CA GLU A 504 -9.21 -20.23 -3.32
C GLU A 504 -8.12 -21.31 -3.39
N GLN A 505 -8.22 -22.27 -4.33
CA GLN A 505 -7.15 -23.25 -4.54
C GLN A 505 -5.83 -22.60 -4.99
N LEU A 506 -5.87 -21.59 -5.85
CA LEU A 506 -4.67 -20.82 -6.22
C LEU A 506 -4.05 -20.10 -5.00
N GLY A 507 -4.89 -19.52 -4.15
CA GLY A 507 -4.47 -18.88 -2.90
C GLY A 507 -3.87 -19.87 -1.90
N TYR A 508 -4.37 -21.10 -1.84
CA TYR A 508 -3.84 -22.16 -0.98
C TYR A 508 -2.46 -22.68 -1.42
N GLN A 509 -2.18 -22.69 -2.73
CA GLN A 509 -0.90 -23.13 -3.29
C GLN A 509 0.19 -22.04 -3.27
N SER A 510 -0.20 -20.77 -3.19
CA SER A 510 0.72 -19.64 -3.33
C SER A 510 1.74 -19.54 -2.20
N GLU A 511 3.04 -19.53 -2.55
CA GLU A 511 4.13 -19.10 -1.65
C GLU A 511 4.08 -17.58 -1.40
N ASN A 512 3.62 -16.81 -2.38
CA ASN A 512 3.53 -15.36 -2.29
C ASN A 512 2.30 -14.94 -1.46
N ALA A 513 2.54 -14.19 -0.38
CA ALA A 513 1.53 -13.75 0.57
C ALA A 513 0.53 -12.78 -0.09
N THR A 514 1.01 -11.84 -0.91
CA THR A 514 0.12 -10.88 -1.58
C THR A 514 -0.76 -11.57 -2.61
N TRP A 515 -0.26 -12.57 -3.34
CA TRP A 515 -1.06 -13.37 -4.27
C TRP A 515 -2.12 -14.17 -3.54
N ARG A 516 -1.78 -14.80 -2.41
CA ARG A 516 -2.78 -15.46 -1.56
C ARG A 516 -3.89 -14.48 -1.18
N ASN A 517 -3.52 -13.30 -0.67
CA ASN A 517 -4.49 -12.29 -0.25
C ASN A 517 -5.37 -11.82 -1.42
N MET A 518 -4.79 -11.58 -2.60
CA MET A 518 -5.54 -11.16 -3.78
C MET A 518 -6.52 -12.24 -4.24
N TYR A 519 -6.08 -13.49 -4.30
CA TYR A 519 -6.92 -14.62 -4.69
C TYR A 519 -8.08 -14.82 -3.72
N LEU A 520 -7.82 -14.83 -2.41
CA LEU A 520 -8.83 -15.04 -1.39
C LEU A 520 -9.79 -13.86 -1.28
N THR A 521 -9.33 -12.62 -1.46
CA THR A 521 -10.20 -11.43 -1.51
C THR A 521 -11.13 -11.50 -2.72
N GLY A 522 -10.60 -11.89 -3.88
CA GLY A 522 -11.41 -12.13 -5.07
C GLY A 522 -12.47 -13.21 -4.87
N ALA A 523 -12.11 -14.33 -4.22
CA ALA A 523 -13.06 -15.38 -3.87
C ALA A 523 -14.15 -14.88 -2.90
N MET A 524 -13.78 -14.11 -1.88
CA MET A 524 -14.71 -13.51 -0.93
C MET A 524 -15.71 -12.57 -1.64
N GLU A 525 -15.24 -11.69 -2.51
CA GLU A 525 -16.11 -10.73 -3.22
C GLU A 525 -17.01 -11.41 -4.27
N LEU A 526 -16.52 -12.48 -4.92
CA LEU A 526 -17.36 -13.27 -5.82
C LEU A 526 -18.53 -13.94 -5.08
N ARG A 527 -18.28 -14.44 -3.86
CA ARG A 527 -19.30 -15.09 -3.01
C ARG A 527 -20.26 -14.09 -2.36
N ASN A 528 -19.75 -12.94 -1.90
CA ASN A 528 -20.48 -12.07 -0.97
C ASN A 528 -20.75 -10.64 -1.51
N GLY A 529 -20.19 -10.29 -2.66
CA GLY A 529 -20.15 -8.90 -3.14
C GLY A 529 -19.03 -8.08 -2.48
N VAL A 530 -18.87 -6.84 -2.94
CA VAL A 530 -17.87 -5.91 -2.39
C VAL A 530 -18.31 -5.43 -1.00
N PRO A 531 -17.50 -5.64 0.06
CA PRO A 531 -17.84 -5.14 1.38
C PRO A 531 -17.95 -3.62 1.40
N GLN A 532 -18.95 -3.09 2.12
CA GLN A 532 -19.00 -1.67 2.38
C GLN A 532 -17.85 -1.27 3.31
N HIS A 533 -16.93 -0.44 2.80
CA HIS A 533 -15.79 0.04 3.56
C HIS A 533 -15.48 1.49 3.19
N ALA A 534 -15.47 2.36 4.20
CA ALA A 534 -15.26 3.79 4.04
C ALA A 534 -13.81 4.25 4.29
N GLY A 535 -12.87 3.33 4.54
CA GLY A 535 -11.47 3.66 4.79
C GLY A 535 -10.77 4.20 3.52
N THR A 536 -9.99 5.25 3.71
CA THR A 536 -9.13 5.88 2.69
C THR A 536 -7.69 5.94 3.20
N SER A 537 -6.71 5.78 2.30
CA SER A 537 -5.30 6.05 2.63
C SER A 537 -4.96 7.54 2.63
N VAL A 538 -5.83 8.39 2.06
CA VAL A 538 -5.64 9.85 2.03
C VAL A 538 -6.02 10.43 3.38
N SER A 539 -5.03 10.91 4.14
CA SER A 539 -5.27 11.53 5.44
C SER A 539 -5.63 13.01 5.36
N VAL A 540 -6.21 13.51 6.46
CA VAL A 540 -6.44 14.94 6.68
C VAL A 540 -5.13 15.74 6.54
N ASP A 541 -4.03 15.21 7.08
CA ASP A 541 -2.74 15.88 7.03
C ASP A 541 -2.13 15.89 5.63
N MET A 542 -2.31 14.83 4.84
CA MET A 542 -1.90 14.85 3.42
C MET A 542 -2.63 15.98 2.68
N VAL A 543 -3.94 16.12 2.90
CA VAL A 543 -4.74 17.20 2.32
C VAL A 543 -4.22 18.58 2.75
N ARG A 544 -3.90 18.76 4.04
CA ARG A 544 -3.30 20.00 4.57
C ARG A 544 -1.92 20.30 4.00
N ALA A 545 -1.14 19.25 3.76
CA ALA A 545 0.22 19.39 3.27
C ALA A 545 0.29 19.67 1.75
N MET A 546 -0.83 19.56 1.02
CA MET A 546 -0.89 19.92 -0.40
C MET A 546 -0.55 21.39 -0.61
N SER A 547 0.31 21.66 -1.59
CA SER A 547 0.47 23.01 -2.12
C SER A 547 -0.77 23.41 -2.94
N PRO A 548 -1.04 24.72 -3.14
CA PRO A 548 -2.10 25.15 -4.05
C PRO A 548 -2.00 24.52 -5.45
N GLN A 549 -0.78 24.35 -5.95
CA GLN A 549 -0.52 23.71 -7.24
C GLN A 549 -1.04 22.26 -7.27
N MET A 550 -0.65 21.45 -6.28
CA MET A 550 -1.11 20.06 -6.14
C MET A 550 -2.62 19.95 -5.95
N PHE A 551 -3.23 20.90 -5.23
CA PHE A 551 -4.68 20.98 -5.12
C PHE A 551 -5.35 21.20 -6.48
N PHE A 552 -4.82 22.11 -7.31
CA PHE A 552 -5.33 22.33 -8.65
C PHE A 552 -5.10 21.16 -9.59
N ASP A 553 -3.97 20.46 -9.48
CA ASP A 553 -3.73 19.20 -10.20
C ASP A 553 -4.80 18.15 -9.82
N PHE A 554 -5.13 18.05 -8.53
CA PHE A 554 -6.20 17.16 -8.06
C PHE A 554 -7.59 17.59 -8.52
N LEU A 555 -7.88 18.89 -8.57
CA LEU A 555 -9.13 19.39 -9.18
C LEU A 555 -9.23 19.02 -10.67
N ALA A 556 -8.11 19.08 -11.40
CA ALA A 556 -8.09 18.70 -12.80
C ALA A 556 -8.39 17.19 -12.98
N ILE A 557 -7.90 16.34 -12.07
CA ILE A 557 -8.23 14.90 -12.05
C ILE A 557 -9.72 14.65 -11.76
N ARG A 558 -10.34 15.48 -10.90
CA ARG A 558 -11.75 15.36 -10.53
C ARG A 558 -12.72 15.94 -11.56
N LEU A 559 -12.23 16.69 -12.55
CA LEU A 559 -13.07 17.31 -13.56
C LEU A 559 -13.69 16.23 -14.46
N ASP A 560 -15.01 16.21 -14.54
CA ASP A 560 -15.74 15.52 -15.59
C ASP A 560 -15.67 16.36 -16.86
N SER A 561 -14.84 15.93 -17.82
CA SER A 561 -14.64 16.63 -19.08
C SER A 561 -15.91 16.74 -19.92
N ASP A 562 -16.78 15.72 -19.91
CA ASP A 562 -18.02 15.73 -20.71
C ASP A 562 -19.00 16.78 -20.18
N LYS A 563 -19.12 16.89 -18.85
CA LYS A 563 -19.89 17.97 -18.20
C LYS A 563 -19.28 19.35 -18.42
N ALA A 564 -17.96 19.43 -18.59
CA ALA A 564 -17.23 20.70 -18.66
C ALA A 564 -17.10 21.28 -20.07
N VAL A 565 -17.30 20.47 -21.12
CA VAL A 565 -17.32 20.95 -22.51
C VAL A 565 -18.43 21.99 -22.70
N GLY A 566 -18.10 23.11 -23.35
CA GLY A 566 -19.02 24.24 -23.55
C GLY A 566 -19.06 25.23 -22.38
N HIS A 567 -18.29 24.99 -21.33
CA HIS A 567 -18.21 25.83 -20.12
C HIS A 567 -16.84 26.49 -19.94
N ASP A 568 -16.21 26.90 -21.04
CA ASP A 568 -14.92 27.59 -21.01
C ASP A 568 -14.95 28.79 -20.04
N LEU A 569 -13.88 28.90 -19.24
CA LEU A 569 -13.72 29.95 -18.23
C LEU A 569 -12.26 30.11 -17.79
N THR A 570 -12.01 31.25 -17.15
CA THR A 570 -10.73 31.61 -16.55
C THR A 570 -10.96 32.18 -15.15
N LEU A 571 -10.27 31.63 -14.15
CA LEU A 571 -10.39 32.05 -12.75
C LEU A 571 -9.02 32.41 -12.20
N ASN A 572 -8.91 33.61 -11.63
CA ASN A 572 -7.76 33.98 -10.82
C ASN A 572 -7.94 33.47 -9.39
N TRP A 573 -6.87 32.99 -8.78
CA TRP A 573 -6.81 32.52 -7.40
C TRP A 573 -5.66 33.21 -6.68
N THR A 574 -5.98 33.95 -5.63
CA THR A 574 -4.98 34.61 -4.77
C THR A 574 -5.03 33.97 -3.40
N PHE A 575 -3.93 33.30 -3.02
CA PHE A 575 -3.76 32.80 -1.66
C PHE A 575 -3.15 33.92 -0.82
N GLU A 576 -3.85 34.33 0.24
CA GLU A 576 -3.41 35.43 1.12
C GLU A 576 -2.21 34.98 2.00
N ASP A 577 -2.14 33.69 2.31
CA ASP A 577 -1.05 33.02 3.02
C ASP A 577 -0.95 31.55 2.57
N PRO A 578 0.14 31.11 1.92
CA PRO A 578 1.25 31.95 1.45
C PRO A 578 0.80 32.87 0.31
N ARG A 579 1.36 34.09 0.23
CA ARG A 579 1.08 35.03 -0.88
C ARG A 579 1.51 34.45 -2.22
N LYS A 580 0.58 33.81 -2.91
CA LYS A 580 0.78 33.18 -4.22
C LYS A 580 -0.46 33.35 -5.08
N ASP A 581 -0.22 33.71 -6.33
CA ASP A 581 -1.26 33.90 -7.33
C ASP A 581 -1.21 32.78 -8.37
N PHE A 582 -2.39 32.35 -8.79
CA PHE A 582 -2.58 31.37 -9.84
C PHE A 582 -3.71 31.80 -10.77
N ASN A 583 -3.62 31.36 -12.01
CA ASN A 583 -4.70 31.46 -12.97
C ASN A 583 -5.08 30.06 -13.44
N LEU A 584 -6.35 29.70 -13.25
CA LEU A 584 -6.96 28.48 -13.74
C LEU A 584 -7.64 28.78 -15.08
N THR A 585 -7.42 27.93 -16.06
CA THR A 585 -8.10 27.96 -17.36
C THR A 585 -8.81 26.64 -17.56
N LEU A 586 -10.14 26.66 -17.66
CA LEU A 586 -10.94 25.55 -18.17
C LEU A 586 -11.23 25.81 -19.64
N ARG A 587 -10.74 24.93 -20.52
CA ARG A 587 -10.99 25.06 -21.96
C ARG A 587 -11.15 23.69 -22.59
N ASN A 588 -12.18 23.49 -23.40
CA ASN A 588 -12.48 22.20 -24.05
C ASN A 588 -12.63 21.03 -23.05
N GLY A 589 -13.21 21.29 -21.87
CA GLY A 589 -13.33 20.27 -20.82
C GLY A 589 -12.00 19.87 -20.16
N VAL A 590 -10.96 20.70 -20.28
CA VAL A 590 -9.65 20.46 -19.65
C VAL A 590 -9.28 21.62 -18.73
N LEU A 591 -8.99 21.31 -17.47
CA LEU A 591 -8.53 22.28 -16.49
C LEU A 591 -7.00 22.33 -16.45
N THR A 592 -6.45 23.54 -16.58
CA THR A 592 -5.02 23.82 -16.43
C THR A 592 -4.82 24.98 -15.48
N HIS A 593 -3.63 25.09 -14.89
CA HIS A 593 -3.26 26.23 -14.07
C HIS A 593 -1.87 26.75 -14.43
N ARG A 594 -1.60 28.00 -14.05
CA ARG A 594 -0.27 28.64 -14.12
C ARG A 594 -0.10 29.59 -12.96
N ALA A 595 1.15 29.87 -12.58
CA ALA A 595 1.44 30.94 -11.64
C ALA A 595 1.10 32.33 -12.24
N GLY A 596 0.68 33.25 -11.38
CA GLY A 596 0.30 34.62 -11.74
C GLY A 596 -1.18 34.79 -12.07
N LEU A 597 -1.59 36.04 -12.28
CA LEU A 597 -2.98 36.42 -12.55
C LEU A 597 -3.19 36.70 -14.05
N ASN A 598 -4.40 36.41 -14.55
CA ASN A 598 -4.85 36.82 -15.88
C ASN A 598 -5.74 38.08 -15.77
N PRO A 599 -5.38 39.22 -16.39
CA PRO A 599 -6.21 40.44 -16.37
C PRO A 599 -7.61 40.28 -16.98
N GLN A 600 -7.80 39.26 -17.83
CA GLN A 600 -9.07 38.97 -18.49
C GLN A 600 -9.84 37.81 -17.81
N ALA A 601 -9.47 37.44 -16.58
CA ALA A 601 -10.17 36.38 -15.86
C ALA A 601 -11.65 36.72 -15.64
N ASP A 602 -12.53 35.74 -15.83
CA ASP A 602 -13.97 35.90 -15.63
C ASP A 602 -14.32 36.20 -14.17
N ALA A 603 -13.51 35.68 -13.24
CA ALA A 603 -13.59 35.96 -11.81
C ALA A 603 -12.24 35.79 -11.11
N GLY A 604 -12.12 36.42 -9.94
CA GLY A 604 -11.03 36.23 -8.99
C GLY A 604 -11.55 35.67 -7.67
N VAL A 605 -10.84 34.69 -7.11
CA VAL A 605 -11.12 34.04 -5.84
C VAL A 605 -9.93 34.29 -4.92
N SER A 606 -10.14 34.94 -3.78
CA SER A 606 -9.09 35.14 -2.78
C SER A 606 -9.43 34.41 -1.49
N MET A 607 -8.48 33.67 -0.92
CA MET A 607 -8.67 32.94 0.33
C MET A 607 -7.33 32.66 1.02
N SER A 608 -7.37 32.22 2.28
CA SER A 608 -6.19 31.66 2.95
C SER A 608 -5.98 30.19 2.58
N LYS A 609 -4.76 29.67 2.76
CA LYS A 609 -4.54 28.22 2.66
C LYS A 609 -5.39 27.45 3.68
N ALA A 610 -5.55 27.97 4.91
CA ALA A 610 -6.40 27.34 5.93
C ALA A 610 -7.87 27.21 5.48
N THR A 611 -8.40 28.19 4.74
CA THR A 611 -9.75 28.11 4.15
C THR A 611 -9.82 26.98 3.11
N LEU A 612 -8.81 26.90 2.23
CA LEU A 612 -8.72 25.83 1.23
C LEU A 612 -8.67 24.44 1.89
N GLU A 613 -7.92 24.31 2.97
CA GLU A 613 -7.82 23.07 3.75
C GLU A 613 -9.19 22.63 4.28
N GLN A 614 -9.94 23.52 4.93
CA GLN A 614 -11.28 23.22 5.45
C GLN A 614 -12.25 22.79 4.34
N ILE A 615 -12.15 23.43 3.17
CA ILE A 615 -12.97 23.09 2.00
C ILE A 615 -12.60 21.72 1.44
N SER A 616 -11.31 21.44 1.29
CA SER A 616 -10.82 20.16 0.78
C SER A 616 -11.21 19.00 1.69
N LEU A 617 -11.30 19.26 3.00
CA LEU A 617 -11.75 18.31 4.02
C LEU A 617 -13.29 18.21 4.15
N LYS A 618 -14.05 18.94 3.33
CA LYS A 618 -15.52 19.05 3.41
C LYS A 618 -16.03 19.53 4.77
N GLN A 619 -15.20 20.24 5.53
CA GLN A 619 -15.57 20.86 6.82
C GLN A 619 -16.26 22.21 6.61
N LEU A 620 -16.00 22.84 5.46
CA LEU A 620 -16.58 24.10 5.03
C LEU A 620 -16.93 23.97 3.54
N ASP A 621 -18.08 24.48 3.11
CA ASP A 621 -18.40 24.57 1.69
C ASP A 621 -18.08 25.96 1.13
N PHE A 622 -17.95 26.08 -0.20
CA PHE A 622 -17.66 27.34 -0.86
C PHE A 622 -18.71 28.44 -0.56
N PRO A 623 -20.03 28.18 -0.65
CA PRO A 623 -21.04 29.19 -0.34
C PRO A 623 -20.93 29.76 1.09
N THR A 624 -20.74 28.89 2.08
CA THR A 624 -20.58 29.27 3.49
C THR A 624 -19.29 30.03 3.70
N ALA A 625 -18.19 29.61 3.08
CA ALA A 625 -16.91 30.32 3.15
C ALA A 625 -17.00 31.74 2.56
N ILE A 626 -17.75 31.91 1.46
CA ILE A 626 -18.02 33.22 0.86
C ILE A 626 -18.86 34.07 1.83
N GLN A 627 -19.92 33.51 2.41
CA GLN A 627 -20.79 34.21 3.36
C GLN A 627 -20.04 34.66 4.62
N GLN A 628 -19.10 33.85 5.11
CA GLN A 628 -18.25 34.18 6.26
C GLN A 628 -17.12 35.17 5.91
N GLY A 629 -16.98 35.56 4.64
CA GLY A 629 -15.91 36.45 4.17
C GLY A 629 -14.52 35.79 4.14
N LEU A 630 -14.45 34.46 4.31
CA LEU A 630 -13.23 33.67 4.22
C LEU A 630 -12.80 33.44 2.76
N ILE A 631 -13.75 33.55 1.82
CA ILE A 631 -13.50 33.66 0.39
C ILE A 631 -14.01 35.01 -0.09
N LYS A 632 -13.15 35.78 -0.74
CA LYS A 632 -13.53 37.01 -1.44
C LYS A 632 -13.62 36.70 -2.93
N LEU A 633 -14.77 36.96 -3.50
CA LEU A 633 -15.04 36.74 -4.91
C LEU A 633 -15.15 38.09 -5.63
N GLN A 634 -14.44 38.23 -6.74
CA GLN A 634 -14.49 39.39 -7.64
C GLN A 634 -14.90 38.91 -9.03
N GLY A 635 -15.78 39.63 -9.73
CA GLY A 635 -16.29 39.20 -11.04
C GLY A 635 -17.41 38.16 -10.94
N SER A 636 -17.49 37.23 -11.90
CA SER A 636 -18.62 36.32 -12.07
C SER A 636 -18.58 35.09 -11.15
N GLY A 637 -19.29 35.14 -10.02
CA GLY A 637 -19.43 33.97 -9.14
C GLY A 637 -20.10 32.76 -9.78
N LYS A 638 -20.90 32.98 -10.83
CA LYS A 638 -21.49 31.89 -11.62
C LYS A 638 -20.42 30.98 -12.22
N LYS A 639 -19.30 31.55 -12.69
CA LYS A 639 -18.19 30.77 -13.29
C LYS A 639 -17.50 29.85 -12.28
N LEU A 640 -17.32 30.30 -11.03
CA LEU A 640 -16.83 29.41 -9.97
C LEU A 640 -17.81 28.26 -9.73
N GLY A 641 -19.12 28.55 -9.70
CA GLY A 641 -20.16 27.52 -9.58
C GLY A 641 -20.17 26.52 -10.74
N GLU A 642 -19.98 26.99 -11.98
CA GLU A 642 -19.85 26.14 -13.18
C GLU A 642 -18.70 25.14 -13.01
N LEU A 643 -17.50 25.62 -12.65
CA LEU A 643 -16.35 24.73 -12.38
C LEU A 643 -16.68 23.70 -11.30
N MET A 644 -17.24 24.14 -10.17
CA MET A 644 -17.55 23.23 -9.05
C MET A 644 -18.59 22.16 -9.44
N SER A 645 -19.57 22.50 -10.28
CA SER A 645 -20.59 21.56 -10.76
C SER A 645 -20.07 20.50 -11.72
N SER A 646 -18.91 20.74 -12.34
CA SER A 646 -18.24 19.79 -13.23
C SER A 646 -17.22 18.89 -12.49
N LEU A 647 -17.11 18.97 -11.16
CA LEU A 647 -16.21 18.11 -10.38
C LEU A 647 -16.93 16.88 -9.83
N ASP A 648 -16.40 15.70 -10.07
CA ASP A 648 -16.92 14.45 -9.54
C ASP A 648 -16.35 14.11 -8.16
N THR A 649 -17.04 13.20 -7.46
CA THR A 649 -16.54 12.55 -6.24
C THR A 649 -16.44 11.06 -6.51
N PHE A 650 -15.26 10.49 -6.31
CA PHE A 650 -15.02 9.07 -6.54
C PHE A 650 -15.57 8.23 -5.38
N ALA A 651 -16.29 7.16 -5.69
CA ALA A 651 -16.70 6.18 -4.70
C ALA A 651 -15.48 5.34 -4.25
N PRO A 652 -15.30 5.12 -2.94
CA PRO A 652 -14.14 4.36 -2.43
C PRO A 652 -14.22 2.86 -2.73
N GLN A 653 -15.43 2.33 -2.93
CA GLN A 653 -15.65 0.94 -3.31
C GLN A 653 -16.09 0.87 -4.78
N PHE A 654 -15.41 0.03 -5.54
CA PHE A 654 -15.76 -0.33 -6.92
C PHE A 654 -15.44 -1.80 -7.17
N ASN A 655 -16.11 -2.41 -8.14
CA ASN A 655 -15.93 -3.82 -8.48
C ASN A 655 -14.53 -4.07 -9.10
N ILE A 656 -13.93 -5.22 -8.78
CA ILE A 656 -12.66 -5.66 -9.38
C ILE A 656 -12.85 -7.00 -10.10
N VAL A 657 -13.51 -7.96 -9.46
CA VAL A 657 -13.71 -9.33 -9.97
C VAL A 657 -15.03 -9.52 -10.71
N THR A 658 -15.80 -8.44 -10.90
CA THR A 658 -17.04 -8.39 -11.68
C THR A 658 -17.10 -7.05 -12.43
N PRO A 659 -17.90 -6.92 -13.51
CA PRO A 659 -18.15 -5.66 -14.20
C PRO A 659 -18.69 -4.54 -13.30
#